data_AF-B4D585-F1
#
_entry.id   AF-B4D585-F1
#
_cell.length_a   1.000
_cell.length_b   1.000
_cell.length_c   1.000
_cell.angle_alpha   90.00
_cell.angle_beta   90.00
_cell.angle_gamma   90.00
#
_symmetry.space_group_name_H-M   'P 1'
#
loop_
_entity.id
_entity.type
_entity.pdbx_description
1 polymer ?
#
loop_
_entity_poly.entity_id
_entity_poly.type
_entity_poly.pdbx_seq_one_letter_code
_entity_poly.pdbx_strand_id
1 'polypeptide(L)'
;MHRLSSIGFPRGLVVSITHRQFLRRPSIWLLCLIVLLACGFTARANVNVEFGLTSSPQQPSFYHVTTSATDGVQTISGTFANADASVCPSGSLTVKMTGGTSASSNTASSIVRDRGGPANSGAFTNGALYESFAGERVGTGVYLWLTVSGLVPNGHYSMTLYGYDNSYSGSVSYTDFSSGAAAATGSINYVKAYNFPADPEGNDHFTTTLIVTADSTGAVTIQGTGLNNGNTIAILNGFELAPLVAVATVGASFADCNLYSDTSLGTPGGAVLNVGESGVDNNNCHVYVPFSASSANVSSIQAAANVTLMMYLRGNSATSYSVDLYGYSNRGSATGAAMGDYSGGTLLVSDVLDGTAQVGWKAFDVTDFVQQQVDAGNTAICFKLQIHQSGLPNGDGHQTNFAFAPADGGPTTAPYLEVTIKHADATSFDNKVVAGYQGWFRCVGDPTNAWAHWCHSGTSLTGTNLNVDFWPDMSLYSAAEKFSTPGMTLPDGTTANLYSADNQRTVLRHFAWMEKYDIDGVFLQKFANYLPGGGHYPSGYTDITQVQTYVQNAAAQTGRVWALEYDCSGTPASTVDSIVENHWQSMVDSGVTNSPAYLHHNGLPVVAVFGFFYNNTNHQLGQTAVANALISYFHTPGKYQAYIVGSGEWNWATDAGNDPAWGSMIESLDCYLPWEVGHYTTVSGVSKASTGHWQGDVNLFPGKYLPCVYPGTSNQNETSGAGFTLPRRQGGFLWEQYEAAGAIVKQGTGATINSLFIAMFDEFDEGTGIMPAASVNGIPTQAIRVLNYDEGSAPGTIPSTAYLEWVGDGEYYLKTHQTVPTTIPAPSAP
;
A
#
# COMPACT_ATOMS: atom_id res chain seq x y z
N MET A 1 -44.21 -10.04 52.18
CA MET A 1 -43.63 -9.93 53.54
C MET A 1 -42.17 -9.49 53.33
N HIS A 2 -41.57 -8.45 53.93
CA HIS A 2 -41.99 -7.53 55.00
C HIS A 2 -41.35 -6.13 54.85
N ARG A 3 -42.11 -5.05 55.21
CA ARG A 3 -41.71 -3.69 55.67
C ARG A 3 -40.83 -2.80 54.74
N LEU A 4 -41.31 -1.64 54.24
CA LEU A 4 -41.59 -0.31 54.89
C LEU A 4 -40.30 0.47 55.23
N SER A 5 -40.11 1.75 54.87
CA SER A 5 -41.02 2.93 54.95
C SER A 5 -40.66 4.07 53.96
N SER A 6 -41.58 4.66 53.16
CA SER A 6 -42.22 6.01 53.29
C SER A 6 -41.25 7.22 53.44
N ILE A 7 -41.35 8.42 52.83
CA ILE A 7 -42.39 9.29 52.19
C ILE A 7 -41.66 10.16 51.11
N GLY A 8 -42.19 10.76 50.03
CA GLY A 8 -43.54 10.90 49.42
C GLY A 8 -43.55 11.99 48.31
N PHE A 9 -44.72 12.46 47.85
CA PHE A 9 -44.91 13.45 46.75
C PHE A 9 -45.55 14.78 47.22
N PRO A 10 -45.50 15.87 46.41
CA PRO A 10 -46.73 16.28 45.72
C PRO A 10 -46.61 16.95 44.33
N ARG A 11 -47.52 16.56 43.41
CA ARG A 11 -48.16 17.36 42.32
C ARG A 11 -47.26 17.90 41.18
N GLY A 12 -47.68 17.93 39.91
CA GLY A 12 -48.89 17.50 39.18
C GLY A 12 -48.69 17.84 37.68
N LEU A 13 -49.19 17.11 36.70
CA LEU A 13 -50.59 17.13 36.24
C LEU A 13 -50.85 15.90 35.33
N VAL A 14 -52.07 15.35 35.36
CA VAL A 14 -52.50 14.21 34.52
C VAL A 14 -53.21 14.70 33.26
N VAL A 15 -52.85 14.17 32.08
CA VAL A 15 -53.80 13.72 31.03
C VAL A 15 -53.18 12.56 30.26
N SER A 16 -53.92 11.45 30.13
CA SER A 16 -53.66 10.39 29.14
C SER A 16 -54.86 10.34 28.19
N ILE A 17 -54.63 10.36 26.88
CA ILE A 17 -55.65 10.09 25.85
C ILE A 17 -55.04 9.21 24.76
N THR A 18 -55.83 8.24 24.30
CA THR A 18 -55.48 7.13 23.41
C THR A 18 -55.75 7.41 21.92
N HIS A 19 -54.99 6.74 21.05
CA HIS A 19 -55.32 6.29 19.69
C HIS A 19 -56.27 7.15 18.79
N ARG A 20 -55.73 7.77 17.72
CA ARG A 20 -55.88 7.33 16.30
C ARG A 20 -55.35 8.35 15.25
N GLN A 21 -54.46 7.87 14.39
CA GLN A 21 -54.22 8.18 12.97
C GLN A 21 -53.89 9.61 12.42
N PHE A 22 -53.09 9.56 11.34
CA PHE A 22 -52.89 10.51 10.23
C PHE A 22 -51.91 11.73 10.33
N LEU A 23 -50.75 11.51 9.67
CA LEU A 23 -49.98 12.39 8.77
C LEU A 23 -49.30 13.71 9.25
N ARG A 24 -48.00 13.76 8.88
CA ARG A 24 -47.16 14.94 8.52
C ARG A 24 -46.74 15.91 9.63
N ARG A 25 -45.43 15.92 9.91
CA ARG A 25 -44.52 17.02 9.46
C ARG A 25 -43.03 16.60 9.47
N PRO A 26 -42.24 17.00 8.47
CA PRO A 26 -40.80 16.73 8.42
C PRO A 26 -40.00 17.92 8.95
N SER A 27 -39.18 17.73 9.99
CA SER A 27 -38.30 18.79 10.51
C SER A 27 -37.07 18.30 11.29
N ILE A 28 -36.68 17.03 11.12
CA ILE A 28 -35.42 16.47 11.68
C ILE A 28 -34.40 16.15 10.55
N TRP A 29 -34.89 15.77 9.37
CA TRP A 29 -34.04 15.45 8.21
C TRP A 29 -33.22 16.63 7.66
N LEU A 30 -33.62 17.89 7.92
CA LEU A 30 -32.95 19.06 7.35
C LEU A 30 -31.64 19.44 8.06
N LEU A 31 -31.41 18.99 9.31
CA LEU A 31 -30.15 19.24 10.00
C LEU A 31 -29.05 18.24 9.63
N CYS A 32 -29.40 16.98 9.36
CA CYS A 32 -28.46 15.98 8.86
C CYS A 32 -28.04 16.26 7.40
N LEU A 33 -28.93 16.83 6.58
CA LEU A 33 -28.64 17.12 5.18
C LEU A 33 -27.59 18.23 4.97
N ILE A 34 -27.44 19.15 5.93
CA ILE A 34 -26.48 20.27 5.82
C ILE A 34 -25.04 19.85 6.20
N VAL A 35 -24.86 18.75 6.93
CA VAL A 35 -23.54 18.16 7.20
C VAL A 35 -23.08 17.22 6.07
N LEU A 36 -24.01 16.67 5.29
CA LEU A 36 -23.72 15.74 4.17
C LEU A 36 -23.51 16.40 2.80
N LEU A 37 -23.55 17.73 2.71
CA LEU A 37 -23.42 18.49 1.44
C LEU A 37 -22.10 19.30 1.31
N ALA A 38 -21.13 19.05 2.17
CA ALA A 38 -19.80 19.68 2.11
C ALA A 38 -18.68 18.76 1.56
N CYS A 39 -18.94 17.47 1.37
CA CYS A 39 -18.00 16.51 0.76
C CYS A 39 -18.33 16.33 -0.74
N GLY A 40 -18.22 17.42 -1.51
CA GLY A 40 -18.37 17.40 -2.96
C GLY A 40 -17.03 17.31 -3.66
N PHE A 41 -16.91 16.38 -4.60
CA PHE A 41 -15.70 15.98 -5.35
C PHE A 41 -14.63 15.25 -4.54
N THR A 42 -14.35 14.02 -4.98
CA THR A 42 -13.28 13.17 -4.47
C THR A 42 -11.92 13.78 -4.76
N ALA A 43 -11.21 14.08 -3.68
CA ALA A 43 -9.87 14.60 -3.63
C ALA A 43 -8.85 13.56 -4.16
N ARG A 44 -7.85 14.00 -4.94
CA ARG A 44 -6.76 13.16 -5.47
C ARG A 44 -5.48 13.32 -4.64
N ALA A 45 -5.11 12.29 -3.88
CA ALA A 45 -3.92 12.34 -3.03
C ALA A 45 -2.61 12.65 -3.79
N ASN A 46 -2.50 12.29 -5.08
CA ASN A 46 -1.34 12.62 -5.92
C ASN A 46 -1.66 13.69 -6.97
N VAL A 47 -0.67 14.54 -7.28
CA VAL A 47 -0.73 15.56 -8.32
C VAL A 47 0.07 15.08 -9.54
N ASN A 48 -0.65 14.53 -10.52
CA ASN A 48 -0.07 14.02 -11.77
C ASN A 48 -0.35 15.03 -12.89
N VAL A 49 0.68 15.46 -13.61
CA VAL A 49 0.64 16.58 -14.56
C VAL A 49 1.41 16.24 -15.82
N GLU A 50 0.83 16.54 -16.99
CA GLU A 50 1.44 16.34 -18.31
C GLU A 50 1.57 17.69 -19.06
N PHE A 51 2.55 17.79 -19.96
CA PHE A 51 2.84 18.96 -20.76
C PHE A 51 2.77 18.66 -22.26
N GLY A 52 1.99 19.44 -23.01
CA GLY A 52 1.82 19.19 -24.43
C GLY A 52 1.17 20.31 -25.22
N LEU A 53 0.81 19.99 -26.46
CA LEU A 53 -0.04 20.84 -27.28
C LEU A 53 -1.51 20.57 -26.91
N THR A 54 -2.39 21.55 -27.08
CA THR A 54 -3.84 21.35 -26.84
C THR A 54 -4.48 20.29 -27.76
N SER A 55 -3.76 19.84 -28.80
CA SER A 55 -4.16 18.74 -29.71
C SER A 55 -3.62 17.37 -29.31
N SER A 56 -2.71 17.28 -28.34
CA SER A 56 -2.06 16.03 -27.93
C SER A 56 -3.06 15.11 -27.21
N PRO A 57 -2.92 13.76 -27.32
CA PRO A 57 -3.63 12.83 -26.45
C PRO A 57 -3.31 13.12 -24.99
N GLN A 58 -4.34 13.07 -24.13
CA GLN A 58 -4.22 13.23 -22.69
C GLN A 58 -4.14 11.87 -22.01
N GLN A 59 -3.24 11.71 -21.04
CA GLN A 59 -3.31 10.55 -20.16
C GLN A 59 -4.53 10.59 -19.25
N PRO A 60 -5.25 9.45 -19.10
CA PRO A 60 -6.16 9.27 -17.98
C PRO A 60 -5.46 9.62 -16.66
N SER A 61 -6.21 10.21 -15.73
CA SER A 61 -5.74 10.65 -14.41
C SER A 61 -4.72 11.81 -14.36
N PHE A 62 -4.11 12.27 -15.46
CA PHE A 62 -3.20 13.43 -15.46
C PHE A 62 -3.91 14.78 -15.69
N TYR A 63 -3.38 15.85 -15.09
CA TYR A 63 -3.77 17.24 -15.36
C TYR A 63 -3.00 17.79 -16.57
N HIS A 64 -3.71 18.19 -17.62
CA HIS A 64 -3.10 18.60 -18.89
C HIS A 64 -2.73 20.09 -18.90
N VAL A 65 -1.44 20.42 -18.82
CA VAL A 65 -0.91 21.78 -18.98
C VAL A 65 -0.52 21.99 -20.45
N THR A 66 -1.34 22.71 -21.20
CA THR A 66 -1.15 22.88 -22.65
C THR A 66 -0.82 24.31 -23.08
N THR A 67 -0.21 24.43 -24.25
CA THR A 67 -0.19 25.66 -25.05
C THR A 67 -0.72 25.39 -26.46
N SER A 68 -1.28 26.43 -27.08
CA SER A 68 -1.69 26.45 -28.49
C SER A 68 -0.62 27.06 -29.41
N ALA A 69 0.50 27.55 -28.85
CA ALA A 69 1.56 28.20 -29.60
C ALA A 69 2.80 27.31 -29.77
N THR A 70 3.28 27.23 -31.01
CA THR A 70 4.56 26.61 -31.41
C THR A 70 5.77 27.38 -30.88
N ASP A 71 6.94 26.71 -30.81
CA ASP A 71 8.26 27.18 -30.34
C ASP A 71 8.44 28.72 -30.25
N GLY A 72 8.73 29.23 -29.06
CA GLY A 72 8.93 30.67 -28.81
C GLY A 72 9.06 31.02 -27.32
N VAL A 73 9.32 32.29 -27.01
CA VAL A 73 9.37 32.79 -25.62
C VAL A 73 7.94 32.92 -25.09
N GLN A 74 7.51 31.97 -24.27
CA GLN A 74 6.16 31.89 -23.69
C GLN A 74 6.19 31.24 -22.30
N THR A 75 5.17 31.50 -21.49
CA THR A 75 4.97 30.81 -20.21
C THR A 75 3.99 29.68 -20.46
N ILE A 76 4.37 28.45 -20.12
CA ILE A 76 3.47 27.29 -20.22
C ILE A 76 2.89 27.08 -18.83
N SER A 77 1.58 27.24 -18.63
CA SER A 77 0.98 27.20 -17.30
C SER A 77 -0.48 26.80 -17.28
N GLY A 78 -0.88 26.09 -16.23
CA GLY A 78 -2.26 25.72 -15.96
C GLY A 78 -2.60 25.92 -14.48
N THR A 79 -3.85 26.28 -14.20
CA THR A 79 -4.41 26.33 -12.83
C THR A 79 -5.60 25.39 -12.76
N PHE A 80 -5.59 24.51 -11.77
CA PHE A 80 -6.53 23.40 -11.60
C PHE A 80 -7.26 23.53 -10.27
N ALA A 81 -8.58 23.39 -10.32
CA ALA A 81 -9.45 23.39 -9.13
C ALA A 81 -9.74 21.95 -8.68
N ASN A 82 -10.12 21.79 -7.40
CA ASN A 82 -10.42 20.51 -6.76
C ASN A 82 -9.20 19.58 -6.61
N ALA A 83 -8.00 20.15 -6.48
CA ALA A 83 -6.87 19.40 -5.94
C ALA A 83 -7.14 19.03 -4.47
N ASP A 84 -6.55 17.92 -4.00
CA ASP A 84 -6.82 17.39 -2.66
C ASP A 84 -6.41 18.36 -1.55
N ALA A 85 -7.24 18.53 -0.53
CA ALA A 85 -6.96 19.44 0.57
C ALA A 85 -5.70 19.09 1.39
N SER A 86 -5.29 17.81 1.39
CA SER A 86 -4.05 17.32 2.00
C SER A 86 -2.80 17.70 1.20
N VAL A 87 -2.92 17.93 -0.11
CA VAL A 87 -1.84 18.40 -0.99
C VAL A 87 -1.89 19.91 -1.20
N CYS A 88 -3.11 20.44 -1.35
CA CYS A 88 -3.43 21.79 -1.80
C CYS A 88 -4.53 22.39 -0.91
N PRO A 89 -4.18 23.00 0.24
CA PRO A 89 -5.18 23.48 1.22
C PRO A 89 -6.15 24.55 0.71
N SER A 90 -5.81 25.23 -0.40
CA SER A 90 -6.67 26.22 -1.06
C SER A 90 -7.65 25.62 -2.09
N GLY A 91 -7.50 24.33 -2.42
CA GLY A 91 -8.23 23.66 -3.51
C GLY A 91 -7.87 24.14 -4.92
N SER A 92 -6.81 24.97 -5.07
CA SER A 92 -6.38 25.59 -6.33
C SER A 92 -4.87 25.43 -6.53
N LEU A 93 -4.49 24.43 -7.34
CA LEU A 93 -3.11 24.16 -7.73
C LEU A 93 -2.74 24.96 -8.98
N THR A 94 -1.55 25.55 -9.03
CA THR A 94 -1.01 26.18 -10.25
C THR A 94 0.34 25.56 -10.62
N VAL A 95 0.48 25.20 -11.90
CA VAL A 95 1.73 24.70 -12.50
C VAL A 95 2.19 25.71 -13.54
N LYS A 96 3.49 26.04 -13.53
CA LYS A 96 4.10 27.00 -14.43
C LYS A 96 5.48 26.50 -14.88
N MET A 97 5.77 26.60 -16.17
CA MET A 97 7.08 26.36 -16.76
C MET A 97 7.53 27.61 -17.54
N THR A 98 8.78 28.04 -17.32
CA THR A 98 9.41 29.17 -18.02
C THR A 98 10.91 28.98 -18.15
N GLY A 99 11.48 29.36 -19.29
CA GLY A 99 12.93 29.40 -19.47
C GLY A 99 13.55 30.76 -19.17
N GLY A 100 14.56 30.82 -18.28
CA GLY A 100 15.13 32.10 -17.85
C GLY A 100 16.30 31.97 -16.88
N THR A 101 16.85 33.10 -16.45
CA THR A 101 17.90 33.16 -15.42
C THR A 101 17.38 32.90 -14.00
N SER A 102 16.05 32.85 -13.83
CA SER A 102 15.29 32.67 -12.59
C SER A 102 13.88 32.14 -12.88
N ALA A 103 13.21 31.52 -11.91
CA ALA A 103 11.79 31.10 -12.04
C ALA A 103 10.79 32.25 -12.30
N SER A 104 11.22 33.50 -12.13
CA SER A 104 10.47 34.71 -12.43
C SER A 104 10.75 35.29 -13.82
N SER A 105 11.82 34.86 -14.51
CA SER A 105 12.19 35.37 -15.83
C SER A 105 11.75 34.42 -16.94
N ASN A 106 11.30 35.00 -18.05
CA ASN A 106 10.92 34.29 -19.26
C ASN A 106 11.63 34.93 -20.44
N THR A 107 12.79 34.37 -20.78
CA THR A 107 13.74 34.89 -21.77
C THR A 107 14.27 33.81 -22.72
N ALA A 108 14.14 32.53 -22.37
CA ALA A 108 14.48 31.43 -23.27
C ALA A 108 13.31 31.12 -24.20
N SER A 109 13.60 30.41 -25.30
CA SER A 109 12.55 29.94 -26.20
C SER A 109 12.13 28.53 -25.81
N SER A 110 10.86 28.40 -25.44
CA SER A 110 10.22 27.12 -25.22
C SER A 110 10.15 26.31 -26.52
N ILE A 111 10.10 25.00 -26.37
CA ILE A 111 9.87 24.01 -27.41
C ILE A 111 8.71 23.16 -26.91
N VAL A 112 7.61 23.08 -27.66
CA VAL A 112 6.45 22.24 -27.31
C VAL A 112 6.04 21.47 -28.55
N ARG A 113 6.10 20.14 -28.46
CA ARG A 113 5.88 19.27 -29.62
C ARG A 113 5.22 17.96 -29.21
N ASP A 114 4.30 17.56 -30.06
CA ASP A 114 3.91 16.17 -30.24
C ASP A 114 4.97 15.48 -31.12
N ARG A 115 5.41 14.30 -30.70
CA ARG A 115 6.39 13.42 -31.38
C ARG A 115 5.71 12.27 -32.12
N GLY A 116 4.43 12.02 -31.88
CA GLY A 116 3.78 10.74 -32.06
C GLY A 116 4.28 9.72 -31.04
N GLY A 117 3.38 8.93 -30.45
CA GLY A 117 3.74 7.97 -29.40
C GLY A 117 4.87 7.00 -29.80
N PRO A 118 5.73 6.61 -28.85
CA PRO A 118 6.81 5.66 -29.12
C PRO A 118 6.23 4.33 -29.64
N ALA A 119 6.85 3.78 -30.68
CA ALA A 119 6.59 2.41 -31.13
C ALA A 119 7.21 1.43 -30.11
N ASN A 120 6.56 1.32 -28.95
CA ASN A 120 7.00 0.49 -27.84
C ASN A 120 6.58 -0.97 -28.03
N SER A 121 7.21 -1.84 -27.24
CA SER A 121 6.93 -3.27 -27.10
C SER A 121 5.89 -3.58 -26.01
N GLY A 122 5.17 -2.57 -25.52
CA GLY A 122 4.33 -2.62 -24.31
C GLY A 122 4.98 -2.01 -23.05
N ALA A 123 6.29 -1.75 -23.06
CA ALA A 123 7.06 -1.38 -21.86
C ALA A 123 6.74 -0.01 -21.22
N PHE A 124 6.01 0.90 -21.88
CA PHE A 124 5.55 2.15 -21.26
C PHE A 124 4.10 2.05 -20.80
N THR A 125 3.90 1.88 -19.49
CA THR A 125 2.58 1.92 -18.83
C THR A 125 1.89 3.26 -19.13
N ASN A 126 2.65 4.35 -19.16
CA ASN A 126 2.16 5.69 -19.43
C ASN A 126 2.40 6.13 -20.89
N GLY A 127 2.07 5.29 -21.88
CA GLY A 127 2.28 5.56 -23.32
C GLY A 127 1.91 6.97 -23.82
N ALA A 128 0.70 7.47 -23.51
CA ALA A 128 0.25 8.79 -23.98
C ALA A 128 1.04 9.99 -23.39
N LEU A 129 1.68 9.80 -22.21
CA LEU A 129 2.52 10.83 -21.57
C LEU A 129 3.76 11.11 -22.43
N TYR A 130 4.29 10.07 -23.08
CA TYR A 130 5.54 10.12 -23.82
C TYR A 130 5.37 10.64 -25.26
N GLU A 131 4.14 10.83 -25.75
CA GLU A 131 3.92 11.39 -27.09
C GLU A 131 4.26 12.88 -27.16
N SER A 132 4.04 13.63 -26.08
CA SER A 132 4.17 15.09 -26.05
C SER A 132 5.03 15.60 -24.92
N PHE A 133 5.73 16.71 -25.16
CA PHE A 133 6.58 17.35 -24.16
C PHE A 133 6.59 18.87 -24.30
N ALA A 134 6.93 19.53 -23.21
CA ALA A 134 7.40 20.91 -23.18
C ALA A 134 8.88 20.95 -22.76
N GLY A 135 9.60 21.98 -23.17
CA GLY A 135 10.98 22.18 -22.77
C GLY A 135 11.48 23.56 -23.12
N GLU A 136 12.73 23.85 -22.77
CA GLU A 136 13.34 25.17 -22.93
C GLU A 136 14.71 25.05 -23.59
N ARG A 137 15.04 25.99 -24.49
CA ARG A 137 16.41 26.19 -24.98
C ARG A 137 17.22 26.90 -23.91
N VAL A 138 17.68 26.13 -22.92
CA VAL A 138 18.50 26.60 -21.78
C VAL A 138 19.89 27.08 -22.26
N GLY A 139 20.77 27.51 -21.36
CA GLY A 139 22.08 28.08 -21.70
C GLY A 139 22.96 28.33 -20.47
N THR A 140 24.17 28.85 -20.66
CA THR A 140 25.00 29.25 -19.52
C THR A 140 24.30 30.35 -18.72
N GLY A 141 23.82 30.02 -17.51
CA GLY A 141 23.05 30.94 -16.67
C GLY A 141 21.57 31.09 -17.04
N VAL A 142 21.05 30.28 -17.98
CA VAL A 142 19.63 30.25 -18.37
C VAL A 142 19.14 28.81 -18.23
N TYR A 143 18.00 28.60 -17.59
CA TYR A 143 17.52 27.27 -17.19
C TYR A 143 16.03 27.11 -17.50
N LEU A 144 15.56 25.87 -17.52
CA LEU A 144 14.12 25.58 -17.40
C LEU A 144 13.76 25.74 -15.93
N TRP A 145 12.66 26.44 -15.65
CA TRP A 145 12.11 26.55 -14.31
C TRP A 145 10.69 26.00 -14.32
N LEU A 146 10.48 24.92 -13.57
CA LEU A 146 9.17 24.39 -13.24
C LEU A 146 8.81 24.88 -11.83
N THR A 147 7.66 25.51 -11.68
CA THR A 147 7.11 25.93 -10.39
C THR A 147 5.72 25.33 -10.22
N VAL A 148 5.50 24.65 -9.10
CA VAL A 148 4.21 24.13 -8.66
C VAL A 148 3.83 24.90 -7.40
N SER A 149 2.64 25.51 -7.37
CA SER A 149 2.21 26.41 -6.30
C SER A 149 0.80 26.13 -5.82
N GLY A 150 0.54 26.46 -4.55
CA GLY A 150 -0.71 26.15 -3.85
C GLY A 150 -0.62 24.87 -3.01
N LEU A 151 0.58 24.29 -2.89
CA LEU A 151 0.86 23.12 -2.05
C LEU A 151 0.76 23.45 -0.55
N VAL A 152 0.85 22.45 0.32
CA VAL A 152 1.01 22.68 1.77
C VAL A 152 2.33 23.44 2.01
N PRO A 153 2.32 24.59 2.70
CA PRO A 153 3.55 25.32 3.02
C PRO A 153 4.49 24.48 3.88
N ASN A 154 5.76 24.37 3.47
CA ASN A 154 6.76 23.46 4.07
C ASN A 154 6.38 21.97 4.00
N GLY A 155 5.45 21.58 3.13
CA GLY A 155 5.14 20.18 2.84
C GLY A 155 6.29 19.49 2.11
N HIS A 156 6.50 18.22 2.42
CA HIS A 156 7.46 17.37 1.72
C HIS A 156 6.72 16.55 0.67
N TYR A 157 7.38 16.29 -0.48
CA TYR A 157 6.77 15.57 -1.59
C TYR A 157 7.80 14.70 -2.30
N SER A 158 7.38 13.54 -2.79
CA SER A 158 8.13 12.77 -3.78
C SER A 158 7.69 13.26 -5.16
N MET A 159 8.65 13.71 -5.97
CA MET A 159 8.41 14.29 -7.30
C MET A 159 9.11 13.45 -8.36
N THR A 160 8.36 12.59 -9.05
CA THR A 160 8.84 11.83 -10.21
C THR A 160 8.66 12.68 -11.46
N LEU A 161 9.78 13.04 -12.12
CA LEU A 161 9.80 13.80 -13.36
C LEU A 161 9.94 12.86 -14.56
N TYR A 162 9.15 13.07 -15.61
CA TYR A 162 9.16 12.27 -16.84
C TYR A 162 9.77 13.11 -17.98
N GLY A 163 10.77 12.58 -18.66
CA GLY A 163 11.46 13.26 -19.75
C GLY A 163 11.96 12.27 -20.80
N TYR A 164 11.38 12.33 -21.99
CA TYR A 164 11.57 11.35 -23.06
C TYR A 164 12.10 11.99 -24.34
N ASP A 165 13.22 11.46 -24.84
CA ASP A 165 13.81 11.86 -26.12
C ASP A 165 14.67 10.76 -26.74
N ASN A 166 14.20 10.18 -27.84
CA ASN A 166 14.95 9.18 -28.63
C ASN A 166 15.86 9.81 -29.71
N SER A 167 15.82 11.12 -29.92
CA SER A 167 16.62 11.83 -30.94
C SER A 167 18.00 12.27 -30.44
N TYR A 168 18.25 12.10 -29.14
CA TYR A 168 19.31 12.75 -28.37
C TYR A 168 20.05 11.75 -27.46
N SER A 169 21.34 12.01 -27.19
CA SER A 169 22.18 11.26 -26.25
C SER A 169 22.90 12.17 -25.26
N GLY A 170 22.72 11.94 -23.96
CA GLY A 170 23.36 12.70 -22.86
C GLY A 170 22.46 12.77 -21.62
N SER A 171 22.60 13.80 -20.79
CA SER A 171 21.82 13.94 -19.55
C SER A 171 21.08 15.29 -19.45
N VAL A 172 19.93 15.27 -18.77
CA VAL A 172 19.22 16.46 -18.26
C VAL A 172 19.09 16.31 -16.75
N SER A 173 19.68 17.24 -16.00
CA SER A 173 19.63 17.29 -14.54
C SER A 173 18.53 18.22 -14.06
N TYR A 174 17.82 17.78 -13.02
CA TYR A 174 16.78 18.51 -12.33
C TYR A 174 17.21 18.74 -10.88
N THR A 175 17.06 19.95 -10.36
CA THR A 175 17.49 20.31 -9.01
C THR A 175 16.39 21.07 -8.28
N ASP A 176 16.09 20.67 -7.05
CA ASP A 176 15.19 21.41 -6.15
C ASP A 176 15.87 22.71 -5.70
N PHE A 177 15.22 23.84 -5.99
CA PHE A 177 15.61 25.21 -5.66
C PHE A 177 14.56 25.92 -4.80
N SER A 178 13.58 25.20 -4.24
CA SER A 178 12.45 25.78 -3.49
C SER A 178 12.88 26.64 -2.28
N SER A 179 13.99 26.29 -1.63
CA SER A 179 14.59 27.06 -0.54
C SER A 179 15.48 28.23 -1.00
N GLY A 180 15.70 28.40 -2.31
CA GLY A 180 16.70 29.30 -2.88
C GLY A 180 18.11 28.71 -2.95
N ALA A 181 18.34 27.52 -2.39
CA ALA A 181 19.58 26.75 -2.50
C ALA A 181 19.29 25.36 -3.08
N ALA A 182 20.27 24.77 -3.77
CA ALA A 182 20.17 23.43 -4.33
C ALA A 182 20.14 22.37 -3.23
N ALA A 183 19.05 21.61 -3.10
CA ALA A 183 18.86 20.62 -2.03
C ALA A 183 18.90 19.17 -2.55
N ALA A 184 17.96 18.80 -3.42
CA ALA A 184 17.89 17.50 -4.08
C ALA A 184 18.24 17.63 -5.57
N THR A 185 18.79 16.59 -6.19
CA THR A 185 19.05 16.55 -7.63
C THR A 185 18.81 15.16 -8.21
N GLY A 186 18.03 15.11 -9.29
CA GLY A 186 17.81 13.95 -10.14
C GLY A 186 18.41 14.18 -11.53
N SER A 187 18.54 13.15 -12.35
CA SER A 187 18.99 13.28 -13.74
C SER A 187 18.44 12.18 -14.61
N ILE A 188 17.88 12.56 -15.76
CA ILE A 188 17.40 11.63 -16.78
C ILE A 188 18.49 11.50 -17.84
N ASN A 189 18.87 10.26 -18.16
CA ASN A 189 19.88 9.96 -19.16
C ASN A 189 19.21 9.46 -20.42
N TYR A 190 19.62 10.00 -21.56
CA TYR A 190 19.03 9.75 -22.87
C TYR A 190 20.03 9.04 -23.75
N VAL A 191 19.54 8.08 -24.54
CA VAL A 191 20.33 7.34 -25.54
C VAL A 191 19.76 7.63 -26.93
N LYS A 192 20.63 8.09 -27.83
CA LYS A 192 20.23 8.47 -29.18
C LYS A 192 19.87 7.22 -29.99
N ALA A 193 18.72 7.25 -30.65
CA ALA A 193 18.15 6.13 -31.36
C ALA A 193 17.96 4.88 -30.46
N TYR A 194 17.55 5.10 -29.20
CA TYR A 194 17.09 4.05 -28.29
C TYR A 194 16.09 3.12 -29.00
N ASN A 195 16.29 1.81 -28.87
CA ASN A 195 15.63 0.83 -29.71
C ASN A 195 14.48 0.16 -28.95
N PHE A 196 13.35 0.87 -28.79
CA PHE A 196 12.17 0.40 -28.02
C PHE A 196 11.69 -1.04 -28.31
N PRO A 197 11.82 -1.59 -29.53
CA PRO A 197 11.54 -3.00 -29.79
C PRO A 197 12.56 -4.03 -29.25
N ALA A 198 13.75 -3.61 -28.80
CA ALA A 198 14.86 -4.49 -28.40
C ALA A 198 15.45 -4.18 -27.01
N ASP A 199 15.41 -2.91 -26.58
CA ASP A 199 15.79 -2.47 -25.24
C ASP A 199 14.50 -2.33 -24.41
N PRO A 200 14.23 -3.23 -23.43
CA PRO A 200 12.93 -3.34 -22.77
C PRO A 200 12.80 -2.45 -21.52
N GLU A 201 13.68 -1.47 -21.31
CA GLU A 201 13.64 -0.66 -20.09
C GLU A 201 12.42 0.29 -20.14
N GLY A 202 11.54 0.16 -19.16
CA GLY A 202 10.24 0.84 -19.12
C GLY A 202 10.33 2.31 -18.72
N ASN A 203 9.28 2.81 -18.05
CA ASN A 203 9.16 4.22 -17.64
C ASN A 203 10.44 4.74 -16.94
N ASP A 204 11.05 3.90 -16.10
CA ASP A 204 12.21 4.18 -15.24
C ASP A 204 13.40 4.80 -16.00
N HIS A 205 13.70 4.36 -17.23
CA HIS A 205 14.81 4.90 -18.03
C HIS A 205 14.63 6.39 -18.37
N PHE A 206 13.38 6.83 -18.49
CA PHE A 206 12.98 8.18 -18.88
C PHE A 206 12.36 8.96 -17.71
N THR A 207 12.74 8.61 -16.48
CA THR A 207 12.30 9.30 -15.26
C THR A 207 13.45 9.62 -14.30
N THR A 208 13.18 10.53 -13.38
CA THR A 208 14.00 10.70 -12.17
C THR A 208 13.12 11.21 -11.04
N THR A 209 13.26 10.63 -9.85
CA THR A 209 12.50 11.04 -8.66
C THR A 209 13.37 11.88 -7.73
N LEU A 210 12.79 12.96 -7.21
CA LEU A 210 13.40 13.82 -6.21
C LEU A 210 12.50 13.92 -4.97
N ILE A 211 13.08 13.89 -3.79
CA ILE A 211 12.40 14.35 -2.57
C ILE A 211 12.52 15.88 -2.54
N VAL A 212 11.39 16.58 -2.59
CA VAL A 212 11.31 18.04 -2.71
C VAL A 212 10.54 18.63 -1.54
N THR A 213 10.91 19.85 -1.12
CA THR A 213 10.21 20.53 -0.01
C THR A 213 9.61 21.83 -0.50
N ALA A 214 8.28 21.96 -0.41
CA ALA A 214 7.61 23.22 -0.74
C ALA A 214 8.10 24.34 0.20
N ASP A 215 8.22 25.56 -0.33
CA ASP A 215 8.61 26.71 0.47
C ASP A 215 7.53 27.13 1.49
N SER A 216 7.82 28.18 2.26
CA SER A 216 6.89 28.75 3.24
C SER A 216 5.62 29.38 2.64
N THR A 217 5.50 29.44 1.31
CA THR A 217 4.31 29.89 0.56
C THR A 217 3.52 28.74 -0.05
N GLY A 218 4.03 27.49 0.02
CA GLY A 218 3.43 26.34 -0.65
C GLY A 218 3.84 26.23 -2.11
N ALA A 219 5.09 26.57 -2.46
CA ALA A 219 5.63 26.42 -3.80
C ALA A 219 6.87 25.50 -3.85
N VAL A 220 6.86 24.53 -4.77
CA VAL A 220 8.04 23.77 -5.19
C VAL A 220 8.59 24.41 -6.47
N THR A 221 9.91 24.61 -6.55
CA THR A 221 10.59 25.17 -7.72
C THR A 221 11.77 24.30 -8.13
N ILE A 222 11.68 23.70 -9.32
CA ILE A 222 12.71 22.84 -9.92
C ILE A 222 13.43 23.58 -11.04
N GLN A 223 14.77 23.53 -11.02
CA GLN A 223 15.63 23.99 -12.10
C GLN A 223 16.03 22.80 -12.99
N GLY A 224 15.72 22.86 -14.28
CA GLY A 224 16.14 21.88 -15.29
C GLY A 224 17.27 22.40 -16.17
N THR A 225 18.33 21.60 -16.33
CA THR A 225 19.53 21.95 -17.12
C THR A 225 20.01 20.75 -17.94
N GLY A 226 20.52 20.98 -19.15
CA GLY A 226 21.00 19.88 -19.99
C GLY A 226 21.63 20.35 -21.31
N LEU A 227 22.22 19.39 -22.02
CA LEU A 227 22.85 19.57 -23.34
C LEU A 227 22.14 18.70 -24.39
N ASN A 228 22.26 19.00 -25.68
CA ASN A 228 21.73 18.22 -26.80
C ASN A 228 22.58 18.44 -28.05
N ASN A 229 23.43 17.44 -28.35
CA ASN A 229 24.39 17.50 -29.46
C ASN A 229 25.21 18.83 -29.47
N GLY A 230 25.54 19.36 -28.27
CA GLY A 230 26.21 20.65 -28.06
C GLY A 230 25.30 21.87 -27.85
N ASN A 231 23.99 21.76 -28.06
CA ASN A 231 23.02 22.83 -27.80
C ASN A 231 22.36 22.62 -26.43
N THR A 232 22.32 23.62 -25.57
CA THR A 232 21.71 23.52 -24.25
C THR A 232 20.17 23.38 -24.33
N ILE A 233 19.60 22.32 -23.74
CA ILE A 233 18.14 22.09 -23.64
C ILE A 233 17.76 21.38 -22.32
N ALA A 234 16.54 21.58 -21.83
CA ALA A 234 15.89 20.73 -20.82
C ALA A 234 14.43 20.47 -21.23
N ILE A 235 13.90 19.27 -20.97
CA ILE A 235 12.61 18.77 -21.52
C ILE A 235 11.83 17.91 -20.52
N LEU A 236 10.53 18.16 -20.40
CA LEU A 236 9.61 17.43 -19.53
C LEU A 236 8.34 17.05 -20.30
N ASN A 237 7.98 15.77 -20.21
CA ASN A 237 6.69 15.24 -20.61
C ASN A 237 5.65 15.45 -19.52
N GLY A 238 6.06 15.36 -18.26
CA GLY A 238 5.18 15.53 -17.11
C GLY A 238 5.88 15.30 -15.78
N PHE A 239 5.09 15.28 -14.72
CA PHE A 239 5.53 14.87 -13.38
C PHE A 239 4.39 14.24 -12.59
N GLU A 240 4.74 13.40 -11.62
CA GLU A 240 3.89 12.99 -10.52
C GLU A 240 4.45 13.57 -9.23
N LEU A 241 3.57 14.07 -8.36
CA LEU A 241 3.92 14.68 -7.08
C LEU A 241 3.03 14.09 -5.98
N ALA A 242 3.61 13.21 -5.17
CA ALA A 242 2.92 12.56 -4.06
C ALA A 242 3.30 13.24 -2.72
N PRO A 243 2.34 13.54 -1.83
CA PRO A 243 2.62 14.10 -0.51
C PRO A 243 3.36 13.09 0.35
N LEU A 244 4.48 13.52 0.92
CA LEU A 244 5.17 12.79 1.97
C LEU A 244 4.67 13.33 3.30
N VAL A 245 4.04 12.47 4.09
CA VAL A 245 3.57 12.91 5.41
C VAL A 245 4.80 13.00 6.31
N ALA A 246 5.16 14.22 6.73
CA ALA A 246 6.18 14.43 7.76
C ALA A 246 5.53 14.20 9.13
N VAL A 247 5.69 12.98 9.66
CA VAL A 247 4.83 12.46 10.74
C VAL A 247 5.33 12.80 12.14
N ALA A 248 6.52 13.38 12.28
CA ALA A 248 6.96 14.00 13.53
C ALA A 248 8.07 15.03 13.30
N THR A 249 7.84 16.27 13.74
CA THR A 249 8.91 17.22 14.06
C THR A 249 9.45 16.93 15.46
N VAL A 250 10.75 17.16 15.69
CA VAL A 250 11.38 17.12 17.03
C VAL A 250 10.55 17.95 18.02
N GLY A 251 10.07 17.30 19.08
CA GLY A 251 9.11 17.91 20.01
C GLY A 251 9.72 19.10 20.77
N ALA A 252 9.04 20.25 20.74
CA ALA A 252 9.51 21.54 21.31
C ALA A 252 9.69 21.58 22.85
N SER A 253 9.67 20.43 23.52
CA SER A 253 9.67 20.27 24.98
C SER A 253 10.68 19.24 25.52
N PHE A 254 11.47 18.59 24.68
CA PHE A 254 12.52 17.66 25.13
C PHE A 254 13.86 18.37 25.36
N ALA A 255 13.87 19.26 26.36
CA ALA A 255 15.10 19.77 26.95
C ALA A 255 15.58 18.78 28.01
N ASP A 256 16.41 17.79 27.64
CA ASP A 256 17.22 17.08 28.63
C ASP A 256 18.39 17.99 29.04
N CYS A 257 18.31 18.48 30.27
CA CYS A 257 19.30 19.37 30.86
C CYS A 257 20.36 18.64 31.71
N ASN A 258 20.53 17.32 31.55
CA ASN A 258 21.51 16.51 32.32
C ASN A 258 22.24 15.43 31.50
N LEU A 259 22.57 15.71 30.23
CA LEU A 259 23.70 15.02 29.59
C LEU A 259 25.01 15.54 30.20
N TYR A 260 25.74 14.68 30.92
CA TYR A 260 27.12 14.94 31.39
C TYR A 260 28.19 14.71 30.29
N SER A 261 27.78 14.75 29.02
CA SER A 261 28.62 15.02 27.85
C SER A 261 28.13 16.35 27.25
N ASP A 262 29.03 17.22 26.77
CA ASP A 262 28.74 18.63 26.40
C ASP A 262 27.84 18.87 25.15
N THR A 263 26.90 17.98 24.86
CA THR A 263 25.83 18.15 23.86
C THR A 263 24.63 18.85 24.48
N SER A 264 24.68 20.18 24.56
CA SER A 264 23.54 20.98 25.04
C SER A 264 22.39 21.04 24.01
N LEU A 265 21.17 20.66 24.43
CA LEU A 265 19.93 20.88 23.67
C LEU A 265 19.35 22.26 24.01
N GLY A 266 19.56 23.25 23.14
CA GLY A 266 19.30 24.66 23.44
C GLY A 266 18.12 25.31 22.72
N THR A 267 17.00 25.47 23.44
CA THR A 267 15.91 26.48 23.30
C THR A 267 15.21 26.76 21.95
N PRO A 268 13.93 27.22 21.96
CA PRO A 268 13.20 27.57 20.73
C PRO A 268 13.74 28.89 20.12
N GLY A 269 14.74 28.79 19.24
CA GLY A 269 15.33 29.95 18.59
C GLY A 269 16.70 29.67 17.96
N GLY A 270 16.75 28.82 16.94
CA GLY A 270 17.90 28.68 16.03
C GLY A 270 19.25 28.37 16.70
N ALA A 271 19.46 27.12 17.11
CA ALA A 271 20.74 26.65 17.67
C ALA A 271 21.46 25.69 16.70
N VAL A 272 22.78 25.85 16.56
CA VAL A 272 23.67 24.90 15.86
C VAL A 272 23.90 23.67 16.76
N LEU A 273 23.70 22.44 16.28
CA LEU A 273 24.30 21.28 16.94
C LEU A 273 25.76 21.16 16.49
N ASN A 274 26.67 21.45 17.41
CA ASN A 274 28.06 21.04 17.30
C ASN A 274 28.24 19.77 18.14
N VAL A 275 28.60 18.65 17.52
CA VAL A 275 29.11 17.49 18.25
C VAL A 275 30.58 17.76 18.56
N GLY A 276 30.89 17.94 19.84
CA GLY A 276 32.24 18.14 20.32
C GLY A 276 32.33 17.77 21.79
N GLU A 277 33.15 16.77 22.11
CA GLU A 277 33.46 16.43 23.50
C GLU A 277 34.31 17.54 24.13
N SER A 278 33.94 17.98 25.34
CA SER A 278 34.81 18.75 26.24
C SER A 278 35.10 18.00 27.55
N GLY A 279 34.94 16.67 27.54
CA GLY A 279 35.26 15.79 28.66
C GLY A 279 35.25 14.31 28.27
N VAL A 280 36.43 13.70 28.35
CA VAL A 280 36.78 12.27 28.17
C VAL A 280 35.63 11.26 28.28
N ASP A 281 35.24 10.64 27.16
CA ASP A 281 35.13 9.17 27.12
C ASP A 281 35.63 8.60 25.78
N ASN A 282 36.60 7.70 25.85
CA ASN A 282 37.43 7.34 24.71
C ASN A 282 36.82 6.19 23.88
N ASN A 283 35.93 6.52 22.93
CA ASN A 283 36.01 6.08 21.51
C ASN A 283 34.79 6.42 20.60
N ASN A 284 33.61 6.80 21.11
CA ASN A 284 32.38 6.89 20.30
C ASN A 284 31.58 8.18 20.54
N CYS A 285 31.18 8.88 19.48
CA CYS A 285 30.22 9.99 19.58
C CYS A 285 28.78 9.48 19.42
N HIS A 286 27.87 9.89 20.31
CA HIS A 286 26.45 9.51 20.28
C HIS A 286 25.53 10.72 20.11
N VAL A 287 24.48 10.60 19.30
CA VAL A 287 23.48 11.65 19.03
C VAL A 287 22.08 11.07 19.23
N TYR A 288 21.27 11.70 20.09
CA TYR A 288 19.89 11.26 20.36
C TYR A 288 18.88 12.11 19.59
N VAL A 289 17.88 11.46 18.98
CA VAL A 289 16.85 12.10 18.15
C VAL A 289 15.46 11.70 18.66
N PRO A 290 14.80 12.55 19.49
CA PRO A 290 13.47 12.26 20.04
C PRO A 290 12.34 12.78 19.13
N PHE A 291 11.31 11.94 18.98
CA PHE A 291 10.09 12.22 18.24
C PHE A 291 8.85 12.01 19.12
N SER A 292 7.80 12.79 18.85
CA SER A 292 6.48 12.58 19.43
C SER A 292 5.46 12.23 18.35
N ALA A 293 4.94 11.00 18.38
CA ALA A 293 3.83 10.59 17.53
C ALA A 293 2.52 11.15 18.11
N SER A 294 1.92 12.11 17.41
CA SER A 294 0.60 12.66 17.78
C SER A 294 -0.52 11.65 17.48
N SER A 295 -1.69 11.78 18.10
CA SER A 295 -2.82 10.89 17.81
C SER A 295 -3.34 10.96 16.36
N ALA A 296 -3.06 12.05 15.64
CA ALA A 296 -3.38 12.19 14.21
C ALA A 296 -2.38 11.46 13.29
N ASN A 297 -1.22 11.12 13.86
CA ASN A 297 -0.05 10.61 13.14
C ASN A 297 0.09 9.08 13.30
N VAL A 298 -0.55 8.52 14.33
CA VAL A 298 -0.62 7.09 14.65
C VAL A 298 -1.11 6.27 13.46
N SER A 299 -2.26 6.63 12.88
CA SER A 299 -2.88 5.88 11.77
C SER A 299 -1.99 5.82 10.53
N SER A 300 -1.34 6.94 10.16
CA SER A 300 -0.45 6.99 8.99
C SER A 300 0.84 6.21 9.21
N ILE A 301 1.40 6.19 10.42
CA ILE A 301 2.54 5.31 10.74
C ILE A 301 2.15 3.83 10.65
N GLN A 302 0.99 3.46 11.21
CA GLN A 302 0.49 2.08 11.19
C GLN A 302 0.15 1.59 9.78
N ALA A 303 -0.12 2.52 8.86
CA ALA A 303 -0.48 2.29 7.46
C ALA A 303 0.61 2.84 6.53
N ALA A 304 1.86 2.43 6.78
CA ALA A 304 3.01 2.88 6.01
C ALA A 304 3.76 1.69 5.41
N ALA A 305 3.98 1.73 4.09
CA ALA A 305 4.91 0.86 3.38
C ALA A 305 6.33 1.03 3.93
N ASN A 306 6.70 2.28 4.22
CA ASN A 306 7.98 2.66 4.78
C ASN A 306 7.85 3.84 5.74
N VAL A 307 8.49 3.74 6.90
CA VAL A 307 8.82 4.89 7.76
C VAL A 307 10.33 5.11 7.72
N THR A 308 10.75 6.18 7.06
CA THR A 308 12.15 6.59 6.97
C THR A 308 12.44 7.69 7.98
N LEU A 309 13.50 7.53 8.77
CA LEU A 309 14.11 8.61 9.53
C LEU A 309 15.02 9.41 8.62
N MET A 310 14.64 10.65 8.33
CA MET A 310 15.42 11.59 7.54
C MET A 310 16.30 12.45 8.47
N MET A 311 17.62 12.44 8.23
CA MET A 311 18.60 13.24 8.98
C MET A 311 19.52 13.99 8.02
N TYR A 312 19.66 15.30 8.19
CA TYR A 312 20.68 16.07 7.48
C TYR A 312 22.02 15.91 8.21
N LEU A 313 22.98 15.22 7.59
CA LEU A 313 24.30 14.94 8.14
C LEU A 313 25.33 15.74 7.35
N ARG A 314 26.31 16.40 7.96
CA ARG A 314 27.39 17.10 7.24
C ARG A 314 28.78 16.65 7.67
N GLY A 315 29.51 15.95 6.78
CA GLY A 315 30.91 15.58 6.97
C GLY A 315 31.87 16.79 6.90
N ASN A 316 33.03 16.67 7.54
CA ASN A 316 34.10 17.68 7.52
C ASN A 316 35.53 17.09 7.47
N SER A 317 35.65 15.79 7.16
CA SER A 317 36.92 15.04 7.19
C SER A 317 37.16 14.29 5.89
N ALA A 318 38.41 13.98 5.56
CA ALA A 318 38.75 13.22 4.35
C ALA A 318 38.53 11.69 4.47
N THR A 319 37.79 11.22 5.47
CA THR A 319 37.67 9.78 5.82
C THR A 319 36.21 9.36 6.01
N SER A 320 35.88 8.13 5.60
CA SER A 320 34.58 7.52 5.88
C SER A 320 34.43 7.11 7.35
N TYR A 321 33.18 7.02 7.82
CA TYR A 321 32.80 6.66 9.19
C TYR A 321 31.79 5.52 9.18
N SER A 322 31.90 4.57 10.11
CA SER A 322 30.82 3.60 10.36
C SER A 322 29.81 4.21 11.34
N VAL A 323 28.52 4.01 11.10
CA VAL A 323 27.43 4.49 11.96
C VAL A 323 26.44 3.38 12.28
N ASP A 324 25.98 3.34 13.51
CA ASP A 324 24.89 2.47 13.98
C ASP A 324 23.72 3.32 14.48
N LEU A 325 22.50 3.01 14.03
CA LEU A 325 21.27 3.62 14.50
C LEU A 325 20.53 2.65 15.43
N TYR A 326 20.24 3.07 16.66
CA TYR A 326 19.50 2.29 17.64
C TYR A 326 18.14 2.93 17.98
N GLY A 327 17.08 2.13 18.08
CA GLY A 327 15.77 2.53 18.58
C GLY A 327 15.60 2.23 20.07
N TYR A 328 14.98 3.16 20.82
CA TYR A 328 14.69 2.99 22.25
C TYR A 328 13.19 3.06 22.53
N SER A 329 12.65 1.94 23.05
CA SER A 329 11.24 1.79 23.38
C SER A 329 10.81 2.60 24.62
N ASN A 330 9.57 3.07 24.63
CA ASN A 330 8.81 3.52 25.81
C ASN A 330 9.60 4.38 26.85
N ARG A 331 9.81 5.68 26.57
CA ARG A 331 10.30 6.64 27.59
C ARG A 331 9.25 7.67 28.07
N GLY A 332 8.03 7.62 27.51
CA GLY A 332 6.91 8.48 27.88
C GLY A 332 7.17 9.98 27.69
N SER A 333 6.27 10.82 28.20
CA SER A 333 6.44 12.28 28.26
C SER A 333 7.23 12.75 29.50
N ALA A 334 7.92 11.83 30.19
CA ALA A 334 8.55 12.09 31.47
C ALA A 334 9.93 12.74 31.28
N THR A 335 10.10 13.95 31.83
CA THR A 335 11.35 14.73 31.86
C THR A 335 12.42 14.14 32.80
N GLY A 336 12.57 12.82 32.81
CA GLY A 336 13.30 12.09 33.84
C GLY A 336 13.71 10.67 33.43
N ALA A 337 14.08 10.48 32.16
CA ALA A 337 14.84 9.29 31.77
C ALA A 337 16.16 9.28 32.57
N ALA A 338 16.39 8.26 33.39
CA ALA A 338 17.54 8.24 34.28
C ALA A 338 18.87 8.13 33.50
N MET A 339 19.85 8.96 33.88
CA MET A 339 21.23 8.83 33.39
C MET A 339 21.76 7.40 33.60
N GLY A 340 22.39 6.84 32.57
CA GLY A 340 23.16 5.60 32.65
C GLY A 340 22.47 4.34 32.11
N ASP A 341 21.17 4.37 31.84
CA ASP A 341 20.45 3.24 31.21
C ASP A 341 20.33 3.44 29.69
N TYR A 342 21.45 3.24 28.98
CA TYR A 342 21.53 3.36 27.51
C TYR A 342 21.95 2.05 26.81
N SER A 343 22.11 0.96 27.56
CA SER A 343 22.66 -0.32 27.10
C SER A 343 21.66 -1.28 26.44
N GLY A 344 20.38 -0.90 26.33
CA GLY A 344 19.28 -1.77 25.87
C GLY A 344 18.53 -1.31 24.61
N GLY A 345 19.11 -0.47 23.76
CA GLY A 345 18.48 -0.06 22.49
C GLY A 345 18.56 -1.15 21.41
N THR A 346 17.50 -1.31 20.62
CA THR A 346 17.47 -2.23 19.46
C THR A 346 18.30 -1.62 18.33
N LEU A 347 19.30 -2.34 17.82
CA LEU A 347 20.01 -1.92 16.61
C LEU A 347 19.04 -2.01 15.41
N LEU A 348 18.90 -0.92 14.66
CA LEU A 348 18.00 -0.82 13.50
C LEU A 348 18.78 -0.83 12.18
N VAL A 349 19.84 -0.02 12.11
CA VAL A 349 20.66 0.15 10.89
C VAL A 349 22.14 0.20 11.27
N SER A 350 23.00 -0.37 10.43
CA SER A 350 24.45 -0.15 10.43
C SER A 350 24.87 0.23 9.01
N ASP A 351 25.57 1.36 8.85
CA ASP A 351 25.92 1.95 7.54
C ASP A 351 27.34 2.57 7.56
N VAL A 352 27.85 2.97 6.40
CA VAL A 352 29.12 3.67 6.22
C VAL A 352 28.92 4.99 5.48
N LEU A 353 29.19 6.11 6.17
CA LEU A 353 29.09 7.46 5.63
C LEU A 353 30.44 7.94 5.08
N ASP A 354 30.43 8.54 3.89
CA ASP A 354 31.60 9.26 3.36
C ASP A 354 31.73 10.62 4.04
N GLY A 355 32.87 10.90 4.70
CA GLY A 355 33.12 12.17 5.35
C GLY A 355 33.54 13.31 4.41
N THR A 356 33.98 12.99 3.18
CA THR A 356 34.66 13.92 2.26
C THR A 356 33.74 14.99 1.66
N ALA A 357 32.43 14.78 1.75
CA ALA A 357 31.41 15.61 1.12
C ALA A 357 30.61 16.44 2.14
N GLN A 358 29.95 17.48 1.63
CA GLN A 358 28.67 17.91 2.18
C GLN A 358 27.72 16.72 2.04
N VAL A 359 27.66 15.86 3.05
CA VAL A 359 26.57 14.89 3.15
C VAL A 359 25.27 15.72 3.22
N GLY A 360 24.21 15.20 2.60
CA GLY A 360 22.92 15.88 2.52
C GLY A 360 21.94 15.30 3.53
N TRP A 361 20.68 15.22 3.11
CA TRP A 361 19.73 14.31 3.74
C TRP A 361 20.17 12.86 3.56
N LYS A 362 20.05 12.10 4.65
CA LYS A 362 20.22 10.65 4.69
C LYS A 362 18.95 10.02 5.25
N ALA A 363 18.49 8.99 4.54
CA ALA A 363 17.38 8.13 4.89
C ALA A 363 17.89 6.94 5.70
N PHE A 364 17.20 6.62 6.80
CA PHE A 364 17.36 5.38 7.54
C PHE A 364 16.01 4.69 7.65
N ASP A 365 15.88 3.44 7.21
CA ASP A 365 14.65 2.69 7.42
C ASP A 365 14.47 2.40 8.91
N VAL A 366 13.32 2.79 9.45
CA VAL A 366 12.92 2.57 10.85
C VAL A 366 11.51 2.01 10.96
N THR A 367 10.96 1.49 9.85
CA THR A 367 9.55 1.10 9.67
C THR A 367 9.02 0.22 10.80
N ASP A 368 9.59 -0.97 10.94
CA ASP A 368 9.11 -1.98 11.89
C ASP A 368 9.23 -1.52 13.35
N PHE A 369 10.30 -0.79 13.68
CA PHE A 369 10.49 -0.24 15.03
C PHE A 369 9.45 0.85 15.35
N VAL A 370 9.24 1.81 14.45
CA VAL A 370 8.31 2.93 14.68
C VAL A 370 6.86 2.43 14.73
N GLN A 371 6.48 1.51 13.84
CA GLN A 371 5.18 0.84 13.88
C GLN A 371 4.98 0.11 15.20
N GLN A 372 5.94 -0.73 15.62
CA GLN A 372 5.87 -1.43 16.90
C GLN A 372 5.71 -0.49 18.10
N GLN A 373 6.38 0.67 18.12
CA GLN A 373 6.20 1.66 19.19
C GLN A 373 4.78 2.24 19.21
N VAL A 374 4.28 2.68 18.06
CA VAL A 374 2.94 3.26 17.92
C VAL A 374 1.85 2.23 18.26
N ASP A 375 2.02 0.99 17.81
CA ASP A 375 1.16 -0.16 18.09
C ASP A 375 1.08 -0.51 19.59
N ALA A 376 2.20 -0.37 20.31
CA ALA A 376 2.26 -0.48 21.76
C ALA A 376 1.60 0.72 22.49
N GLY A 377 1.15 1.74 21.75
CA GLY A 377 0.56 2.97 22.29
C GLY A 377 1.60 4.01 22.74
N ASN A 378 2.88 3.85 22.36
CA ASN A 378 3.93 4.80 22.72
C ASN A 378 3.83 6.05 21.83
N THR A 379 3.59 7.20 22.46
CA THR A 379 3.55 8.51 21.78
C THR A 379 4.90 9.22 21.75
N ALA A 380 5.95 8.61 22.32
CA ALA A 380 7.32 9.13 22.34
C ALA A 380 8.29 8.03 21.89
N ILE A 381 9.09 8.35 20.88
CA ILE A 381 10.03 7.45 20.19
C ILE A 381 11.39 8.13 20.18
N CYS A 382 12.48 7.41 20.44
CA CYS A 382 13.82 8.00 20.45
C CYS A 382 14.81 7.10 19.71
N PHE A 383 15.64 7.72 18.90
CA PHE A 383 16.76 7.07 18.22
C PHE A 383 18.10 7.54 18.79
N LYS A 384 19.12 6.70 18.70
CA LYS A 384 20.52 7.04 18.96
C LYS A 384 21.35 6.69 17.73
N LEU A 385 21.91 7.70 17.07
CA LEU A 385 22.97 7.50 16.08
C LEU A 385 24.31 7.45 16.82
N GLN A 386 25.07 6.39 16.61
CA GLN A 386 26.39 6.16 17.18
C GLN A 386 27.42 6.13 16.05
N ILE A 387 28.49 6.91 16.17
CA ILE A 387 29.53 7.03 15.15
C ILE A 387 30.80 6.35 15.66
N HIS A 388 31.32 5.39 14.89
CA HIS A 388 32.55 4.65 15.18
C HIS A 388 33.71 5.20 14.35
N GLN A 389 34.82 5.58 15.00
CA GLN A 389 36.05 6.00 14.34
C GLN A 389 37.28 5.32 14.94
N SER A 390 38.14 4.75 14.10
CA SER A 390 39.46 4.28 14.53
C SER A 390 40.46 5.44 14.62
N GLY A 391 40.95 5.74 15.83
CA GLY A 391 42.14 6.59 16.03
C GLY A 391 41.89 8.09 16.16
N LEU A 392 40.88 8.51 16.93
CA LEU A 392 40.79 9.89 17.42
C LEU A 392 42.06 10.26 18.24
N PRO A 393 42.78 11.35 17.91
CA PRO A 393 43.92 11.78 18.70
C PRO A 393 43.45 12.51 19.97
N ASN A 394 43.59 11.87 21.14
CA ASN A 394 43.42 12.55 22.42
C ASN A 394 44.56 13.56 22.62
N GLY A 395 44.25 14.86 22.62
CA GLY A 395 45.21 15.94 22.83
C GLY A 395 44.83 17.23 22.10
N ASP A 396 43.91 17.99 22.69
CA ASP A 396 43.76 19.45 22.55
C ASP A 396 43.46 20.01 21.13
N GLY A 397 43.01 19.17 20.18
CA GLY A 397 42.72 19.58 18.79
C GLY A 397 41.38 19.07 18.26
N HIS A 398 40.30 19.85 18.47
CA HIS A 398 38.96 19.49 17.99
C HIS A 398 38.88 19.32 16.46
N GLN A 399 38.46 18.13 16.00
CA GLN A 399 37.74 17.98 14.73
C GLN A 399 36.28 17.65 15.05
N THR A 400 35.36 18.48 14.59
CA THR A 400 33.92 18.41 14.90
C THR A 400 33.21 17.40 14.01
N ASN A 401 33.25 16.11 14.37
CA ASN A 401 32.62 15.05 13.58
C ASN A 401 31.09 15.25 13.51
N PHE A 402 30.59 15.59 12.32
CA PHE A 402 29.19 15.87 11.98
C PHE A 402 28.51 17.02 12.74
N ALA A 403 28.14 18.07 12.00
CA ALA A 403 27.27 19.15 12.49
C ALA A 403 25.85 19.01 11.93
N PHE A 404 24.84 19.01 12.81
CA PHE A 404 23.44 19.16 12.40
C PHE A 404 23.12 20.66 12.49
N ALA A 405 22.99 21.34 11.35
CA ALA A 405 22.94 22.79 11.30
C ALA A 405 21.56 23.33 10.86
N PRO A 406 20.79 23.94 11.77
CA PRO A 406 19.67 24.83 11.42
C PRO A 406 20.10 26.23 10.95
N ALA A 407 21.37 26.61 11.19
CA ALA A 407 21.78 28.01 11.18
C ALA A 407 21.91 28.68 9.81
N ASP A 408 22.17 27.92 8.74
CA ASP A 408 22.34 28.48 7.38
C ASP A 408 21.09 28.34 6.49
N GLY A 409 20.07 27.56 6.92
CA GLY A 409 18.88 27.23 6.11
C GLY A 409 17.51 27.57 6.72
N GLY A 410 17.46 27.88 8.02
CA GLY A 410 16.19 28.08 8.74
C GLY A 410 15.61 26.77 9.31
N PRO A 411 14.31 26.72 9.68
CA PRO A 411 13.69 25.59 10.39
C PRO A 411 13.54 24.28 9.57
N THR A 412 14.18 24.18 8.40
CA THR A 412 13.98 23.16 7.37
C THR A 412 15.04 22.05 7.39
N THR A 413 15.86 21.91 8.44
CA THR A 413 16.93 20.88 8.55
C THR A 413 16.89 20.02 9.82
N ALA A 414 15.82 20.11 10.61
CA ALA A 414 15.61 19.21 11.75
C ALA A 414 15.28 17.78 11.26
N PRO A 415 15.77 16.71 11.93
CA PRO A 415 15.35 15.35 11.61
C PRO A 415 13.83 15.18 11.65
N TYR A 416 13.30 14.38 10.72
CA TYR A 416 11.87 14.06 10.62
C TYR A 416 11.66 12.58 10.32
N LEU A 417 10.47 12.08 10.67
CA LEU A 417 9.97 10.80 10.16
C LEU A 417 9.15 11.07 8.91
N GLU A 418 9.62 10.50 7.80
CA GLU A 418 8.92 10.45 6.51
C GLU A 418 8.12 9.16 6.45
N VAL A 419 6.82 9.26 6.16
CA VAL A 419 5.99 8.09 5.83
C VAL A 419 5.73 8.09 4.32
N THR A 420 6.18 7.02 3.66
CA THR A 420 5.80 6.72 2.28
C THR A 420 4.64 5.75 2.31
N ILE A 421 3.52 6.16 1.69
CA ILE A 421 2.40 5.27 1.37
C ILE A 421 2.50 4.92 -0.10
N LYS A 422 2.62 3.63 -0.43
CA LYS A 422 2.51 3.18 -1.81
C LYS A 422 1.02 3.11 -2.16
N HIS A 423 0.62 3.74 -3.26
CA HIS A 423 -0.77 3.68 -3.73
C HIS A 423 -0.91 2.71 -4.90
N ALA A 424 -1.78 1.71 -4.75
CA ALA A 424 -2.26 0.89 -5.86
C ALA A 424 -3.25 1.70 -6.70
N ASP A 425 -3.14 1.63 -8.04
CA ASP A 425 -4.03 2.36 -8.94
C ASP A 425 -5.46 1.80 -8.88
N ALA A 426 -6.40 2.51 -8.26
CA ALA A 426 -7.80 2.10 -8.19
C ALA A 426 -8.56 2.21 -9.53
N THR A 427 -7.99 2.77 -10.60
CA THR A 427 -8.72 3.06 -11.84
C THR A 427 -8.70 1.95 -12.89
N SER A 428 -7.75 1.01 -12.79
CA SER A 428 -7.71 -0.20 -13.62
C SER A 428 -7.45 -1.46 -12.80
N PHE A 429 -8.07 -2.58 -13.19
CA PHE A 429 -7.70 -3.93 -12.71
C PHE A 429 -6.44 -4.50 -13.39
N ASP A 430 -5.98 -3.91 -14.50
CA ASP A 430 -4.72 -4.32 -15.14
C ASP A 430 -3.52 -4.03 -14.24
N ASN A 431 -2.46 -4.82 -14.44
CA ASN A 431 -1.22 -4.75 -13.67
C ASN A 431 -1.46 -4.93 -12.16
N LYS A 432 -2.27 -5.92 -11.74
CA LYS A 432 -2.55 -6.14 -10.31
C LYS A 432 -2.42 -7.54 -9.77
N VAL A 433 -1.91 -7.64 -8.54
CA VAL A 433 -2.06 -8.84 -7.70
C VAL A 433 -3.02 -8.53 -6.56
N VAL A 434 -4.19 -9.16 -6.59
CA VAL A 434 -5.21 -9.05 -5.54
C VAL A 434 -5.37 -10.38 -4.82
N ALA A 435 -5.59 -10.36 -3.52
CA ALA A 435 -5.86 -11.58 -2.75
C ALA A 435 -7.34 -11.73 -2.39
N GLY A 436 -7.87 -12.95 -2.37
CA GLY A 436 -9.14 -13.22 -1.71
C GLY A 436 -9.01 -13.00 -0.21
N TYR A 437 -9.97 -12.30 0.40
CA TYR A 437 -9.95 -11.94 1.81
C TYR A 437 -11.33 -12.15 2.44
N GLN A 438 -11.41 -12.97 3.47
CA GLN A 438 -12.68 -13.34 4.11
C GLN A 438 -12.96 -12.51 5.36
N GLY A 439 -11.94 -12.29 6.20
CA GLY A 439 -12.06 -11.60 7.47
C GLY A 439 -13.07 -12.27 8.41
N TRP A 440 -13.14 -13.60 8.43
CA TRP A 440 -14.20 -14.36 9.12
C TRP A 440 -13.81 -14.95 10.48
N PHE A 441 -12.52 -14.91 10.86
CA PHE A 441 -12.03 -15.39 12.16
C PHE A 441 -12.55 -14.52 13.32
N ARG A 442 -13.10 -15.15 14.36
CA ARG A 442 -13.65 -14.47 15.56
C ARG A 442 -13.12 -15.06 16.85
N CYS A 443 -13.07 -14.28 17.91
CA CYS A 443 -12.54 -14.68 19.21
C CYS A 443 -13.57 -14.55 20.34
N VAL A 444 -13.44 -15.39 21.37
CA VAL A 444 -14.10 -15.11 22.65
C VAL A 444 -13.53 -13.79 23.21
N GLY A 445 -14.42 -12.83 23.51
CA GLY A 445 -14.07 -11.46 23.90
C GLY A 445 -14.26 -10.40 22.81
N ASP A 446 -14.53 -10.78 21.56
CA ASP A 446 -15.01 -9.86 20.51
C ASP A 446 -16.57 -9.77 20.52
N PRO A 447 -17.21 -8.97 19.63
CA PRO A 447 -18.67 -8.87 19.56
C PRO A 447 -19.42 -10.17 19.27
N THR A 448 -18.85 -11.07 18.45
CA THR A 448 -19.39 -12.42 18.18
C THR A 448 -19.21 -13.35 19.40
N ASN A 449 -18.12 -13.15 20.15
CA ASN A 449 -17.79 -13.83 21.41
C ASN A 449 -17.74 -15.38 21.29
N ALA A 450 -17.20 -15.87 20.19
CA ALA A 450 -17.01 -17.29 19.89
C ALA A 450 -15.72 -17.50 19.07
N TRP A 451 -15.16 -18.71 19.07
CA TRP A 451 -13.97 -19.06 18.27
C TRP A 451 -14.35 -19.46 16.83
N ALA A 452 -15.11 -18.61 16.13
CA ALA A 452 -15.56 -18.92 14.77
C ALA A 452 -14.37 -19.05 13.81
N HIS A 453 -14.42 -20.06 12.93
CA HIS A 453 -13.36 -20.50 12.00
C HIS A 453 -12.05 -21.00 12.65
N TRP A 454 -11.70 -20.57 13.87
CA TRP A 454 -10.61 -21.18 14.64
C TRP A 454 -10.93 -22.59 15.17
N CYS A 455 -12.20 -22.89 15.41
CA CYS A 455 -12.67 -24.18 15.95
C CYS A 455 -13.87 -24.74 15.19
N HIS A 456 -14.04 -26.08 15.19
CA HIS A 456 -15.18 -26.72 14.52
C HIS A 456 -16.52 -26.31 15.12
N SER A 457 -16.57 -26.07 16.44
CA SER A 457 -17.75 -25.50 17.11
C SER A 457 -17.48 -24.95 18.51
N GLY A 458 -18.25 -23.93 18.88
CA GLY A 458 -18.42 -23.47 20.27
C GLY A 458 -17.43 -22.41 20.75
N THR A 459 -17.27 -22.33 22.07
CA THR A 459 -16.47 -21.30 22.76
C THR A 459 -15.24 -21.88 23.48
N SER A 460 -14.92 -23.16 23.26
CA SER A 460 -13.77 -23.84 23.86
C SER A 460 -12.75 -24.21 22.79
N LEU A 461 -11.66 -23.45 22.74
CA LEU A 461 -10.50 -23.78 21.92
C LEU A 461 -9.69 -24.88 22.64
N THR A 462 -9.55 -26.03 21.98
CA THR A 462 -8.75 -27.17 22.47
C THR A 462 -8.07 -27.82 21.28
N GLY A 463 -6.95 -28.50 21.50
CA GLY A 463 -6.18 -29.16 20.42
C GLY A 463 -6.98 -30.12 19.53
N THR A 464 -8.06 -30.72 20.04
CA THR A 464 -8.94 -31.64 19.30
C THR A 464 -10.18 -30.98 18.70
N ASN A 465 -10.35 -29.67 18.87
CA ASN A 465 -11.45 -28.87 18.35
C ASN A 465 -10.93 -27.74 17.44
N LEU A 466 -9.64 -27.71 17.10
CA LEU A 466 -9.06 -26.75 16.16
C LEU A 466 -9.56 -27.08 14.75
N ASN A 467 -10.04 -26.07 14.03
CA ASN A 467 -10.35 -26.19 12.60
C ASN A 467 -9.16 -25.77 11.72
N VAL A 468 -8.26 -24.93 12.24
CA VAL A 468 -7.15 -24.37 11.46
C VAL A 468 -5.93 -25.29 11.35
N ASP A 469 -5.40 -25.37 10.14
CA ASP A 469 -4.19 -26.13 9.80
C ASP A 469 -2.90 -25.32 10.04
N PHE A 470 -3.00 -24.00 10.20
CA PHE A 470 -1.90 -23.09 10.52
C PHE A 470 -2.25 -22.20 11.73
N TRP A 471 -1.23 -21.74 12.45
CA TRP A 471 -1.38 -20.74 13.53
C TRP A 471 -0.76 -19.42 13.08
N PRO A 472 -1.42 -18.26 13.27
CA PRO A 472 -0.85 -16.96 12.89
C PRO A 472 0.39 -16.62 13.72
N ASP A 473 1.36 -15.94 13.11
CA ASP A 473 2.51 -15.41 13.86
C ASP A 473 2.10 -14.22 14.72
N MET A 474 1.64 -14.53 15.93
CA MET A 474 1.24 -13.53 16.91
C MET A 474 2.41 -12.68 17.42
N SER A 475 3.68 -12.92 17.07
CA SER A 475 4.75 -11.99 17.43
C SER A 475 4.57 -10.62 16.73
N LEU A 476 4.04 -10.62 15.51
CA LEU A 476 3.85 -9.45 14.64
C LEU A 476 2.63 -8.58 14.99
N TYR A 477 1.84 -8.95 16.01
CA TYR A 477 0.62 -8.25 16.42
C TYR A 477 0.80 -7.45 17.71
N SER A 478 0.13 -6.31 17.84
CA SER A 478 0.10 -5.54 19.09
C SER A 478 -0.65 -6.26 20.21
N ALA A 479 -0.48 -5.79 21.45
CA ALA A 479 -1.26 -6.26 22.59
C ALA A 479 -2.79 -6.01 22.43
N ALA A 480 -3.20 -5.04 21.60
CA ALA A 480 -4.60 -4.70 21.36
C ALA A 480 -5.28 -5.58 20.30
N GLU A 481 -4.54 -6.46 19.63
CA GLU A 481 -5.02 -7.41 18.62
C GLU A 481 -5.02 -8.85 19.15
N LYS A 482 -4.42 -9.08 20.32
CA LYS A 482 -4.20 -10.40 20.94
C LYS A 482 -5.36 -10.81 21.84
N PHE A 483 -6.06 -11.86 21.44
CA PHE A 483 -7.06 -12.54 22.24
C PHE A 483 -6.43 -13.79 22.85
N SER A 484 -6.35 -13.81 24.18
CA SER A 484 -5.81 -14.94 24.95
C SER A 484 -6.64 -16.21 24.70
N THR A 485 -5.98 -17.36 24.56
CA THR A 485 -6.62 -18.66 24.34
C THR A 485 -6.46 -19.55 25.60
N PRO A 486 -7.40 -19.53 26.57
CA PRO A 486 -7.24 -20.25 27.83
C PRO A 486 -7.09 -21.76 27.63
N GLY A 487 -6.04 -22.35 28.20
CA GLY A 487 -5.73 -23.78 28.08
C GLY A 487 -4.81 -24.14 26.92
N MET A 488 -4.46 -23.19 26.06
CA MET A 488 -3.46 -23.34 25.00
C MET A 488 -2.18 -22.57 25.38
N THR A 489 -1.04 -23.25 25.41
CA THR A 489 0.25 -22.71 25.88
C THR A 489 1.37 -22.97 24.89
N LEU A 490 2.18 -21.95 24.64
CA LEU A 490 3.39 -22.04 23.83
C LEU A 490 4.47 -22.91 24.52
N PRO A 491 5.52 -23.36 23.81
CA PRO A 491 6.56 -24.22 24.37
C PRO A 491 7.36 -23.59 25.53
N ASP A 492 7.39 -22.26 25.61
CA ASP A 492 8.00 -21.51 26.72
C ASP A 492 7.11 -21.44 27.98
N GLY A 493 5.88 -21.97 27.92
CA GLY A 493 4.89 -21.96 28.99
C GLY A 493 4.00 -20.71 29.04
N THR A 494 4.19 -19.74 28.13
CA THR A 494 3.28 -18.59 28.02
C THR A 494 1.95 -18.97 27.39
N THR A 495 0.90 -18.20 27.67
CA THR A 495 -0.43 -18.42 27.08
C THR A 495 -0.41 -18.01 25.61
N ALA A 496 -0.86 -18.91 24.73
CA ALA A 496 -1.02 -18.59 23.32
C ALA A 496 -2.13 -17.54 23.10
N ASN A 497 -2.12 -16.94 21.92
CA ASN A 497 -3.10 -15.93 21.52
C ASN A 497 -3.53 -16.18 20.07
N LEU A 498 -4.67 -15.61 19.70
CA LEU A 498 -5.16 -15.49 18.33
C LEU A 498 -5.61 -14.05 18.08
N TYR A 499 -5.93 -13.72 16.83
CA TYR A 499 -6.54 -12.45 16.45
C TYR A 499 -8.03 -12.64 16.11
N SER A 500 -8.81 -11.56 16.21
CA SER A 500 -10.14 -11.47 15.59
C SER A 500 -10.10 -10.50 14.42
N ALA A 501 -10.77 -10.84 13.32
CA ALA A 501 -10.97 -9.93 12.20
C ALA A 501 -12.10 -8.91 12.47
N ASP A 502 -12.93 -9.09 13.51
CA ASP A 502 -13.80 -8.03 14.06
C ASP A 502 -13.01 -7.10 15.01
N ASN A 503 -11.83 -6.68 14.55
CA ASN A 503 -10.98 -5.69 15.19
C ASN A 503 -10.32 -4.83 14.09
N GLN A 504 -10.65 -3.55 14.08
CA GLN A 504 -10.16 -2.62 13.06
C GLN A 504 -8.63 -2.56 12.97
N ARG A 505 -7.90 -2.77 14.09
CA ARG A 505 -6.43 -2.75 14.09
C ARG A 505 -5.85 -3.96 13.38
N THR A 506 -6.44 -5.13 13.57
CA THR A 506 -6.05 -6.36 12.87
C THR A 506 -6.22 -6.18 11.36
N VAL A 507 -7.38 -5.71 10.90
CA VAL A 507 -7.63 -5.46 9.47
C VAL A 507 -6.68 -4.39 8.93
N LEU A 508 -6.37 -3.33 9.70
CA LEU A 508 -5.36 -2.35 9.29
C LEU A 508 -3.97 -2.97 9.14
N ARG A 509 -3.55 -3.84 10.07
CA ARG A 509 -2.27 -4.57 9.99
C ARG A 509 -2.17 -5.46 8.75
N HIS A 510 -3.25 -6.16 8.42
CA HIS A 510 -3.31 -7.00 7.22
C HIS A 510 -3.05 -6.17 5.95
N PHE A 511 -3.65 -4.99 5.87
CA PHE A 511 -3.47 -4.05 4.76
C PHE A 511 -2.10 -3.35 4.78
N ALA A 512 -1.53 -3.07 5.96
CA ALA A 512 -0.18 -2.53 6.08
C ALA A 512 0.89 -3.54 5.65
N TRP A 513 0.65 -4.84 5.86
CA TRP A 513 1.47 -5.89 5.26
C TRP A 513 1.33 -5.94 3.74
N MET A 514 0.10 -5.89 3.20
CA MET A 514 -0.11 -5.80 1.74
C MET A 514 0.67 -4.62 1.17
N GLU A 515 0.63 -3.47 1.82
CA GLU A 515 1.35 -2.27 1.42
C GLU A 515 2.89 -2.41 1.51
N LYS A 516 3.41 -2.93 2.63
CA LYS A 516 4.85 -3.19 2.82
C LYS A 516 5.42 -4.12 1.75
N TYR A 517 4.67 -5.15 1.39
CA TYR A 517 5.05 -6.15 0.38
C TYR A 517 4.40 -5.89 -1.00
N ASP A 518 3.96 -4.65 -1.23
CA ASP A 518 3.37 -4.09 -2.46
C ASP A 518 2.11 -4.73 -3.07
N ILE A 519 1.58 -5.82 -2.48
CA ILE A 519 0.29 -6.46 -2.83
C ILE A 519 -0.81 -5.41 -3.01
N ASP A 520 -1.36 -5.26 -4.22
CA ASP A 520 -2.26 -4.12 -4.56
C ASP A 520 -3.49 -4.01 -3.65
N GLY A 521 -4.07 -5.13 -3.22
CA GLY A 521 -5.30 -5.12 -2.46
C GLY A 521 -6.04 -6.45 -2.43
N VAL A 522 -7.36 -6.39 -2.22
CA VAL A 522 -8.18 -7.59 -1.99
C VAL A 522 -9.52 -7.63 -2.74
N PHE A 523 -9.99 -8.84 -3.00
CA PHE A 523 -11.41 -9.11 -3.16
C PHE A 523 -11.98 -9.54 -1.80
N LEU A 524 -12.79 -8.68 -1.20
CA LEU A 524 -13.46 -8.99 0.06
C LEU A 524 -14.64 -9.91 -0.20
N GLN A 525 -14.56 -11.15 0.28
CA GLN A 525 -15.56 -12.17 0.07
C GLN A 525 -16.77 -11.97 1.00
N LYS A 526 -17.98 -12.00 0.42
CA LYS A 526 -19.25 -12.06 1.15
C LYS A 526 -20.11 -13.20 0.62
N PHE A 527 -20.30 -14.20 1.48
CA PHE A 527 -21.22 -15.32 1.25
C PHE A 527 -22.67 -14.83 1.14
N ALA A 528 -23.30 -15.05 -0.01
CA ALA A 528 -24.66 -14.62 -0.31
C ALA A 528 -25.69 -15.19 0.69
N ASN A 529 -25.44 -16.37 1.27
CA ASN A 529 -26.30 -16.95 2.32
C ASN A 529 -26.42 -16.06 3.58
N TYR A 530 -25.45 -15.20 3.87
CA TYR A 530 -25.46 -14.29 5.02
C TYR A 530 -26.06 -12.91 4.69
N LEU A 531 -26.32 -12.62 3.42
CA LEU A 531 -26.91 -11.36 2.96
C LEU A 531 -28.45 -11.36 3.08
N PRO A 532 -29.13 -10.20 3.07
CA PRO A 532 -30.58 -10.11 3.16
C PRO A 532 -31.29 -10.98 2.09
N GLY A 533 -32.04 -11.98 2.55
CA GLY A 533 -32.72 -12.97 1.70
C GLY A 533 -32.00 -14.33 1.61
N GLY A 534 -30.75 -14.42 2.03
CA GLY A 534 -29.98 -15.66 2.14
C GLY A 534 -30.39 -16.53 3.35
N GLY A 535 -30.01 -17.81 3.31
CA GLY A 535 -30.47 -18.83 4.27
C GLY A 535 -29.95 -18.69 5.72
N HIS A 536 -28.91 -17.90 5.95
CA HIS A 536 -28.33 -17.64 7.27
C HIS A 536 -28.64 -16.24 7.81
N TYR A 537 -29.19 -15.33 6.99
CA TYR A 537 -29.58 -13.99 7.42
C TYR A 537 -30.67 -14.02 8.52
N PRO A 538 -30.59 -13.17 9.56
CA PRO A 538 -29.62 -12.08 9.78
C PRO A 538 -28.38 -12.48 10.60
N SER A 539 -28.15 -13.78 10.86
CA SER A 539 -26.94 -14.24 11.56
C SER A 539 -25.69 -13.87 10.77
N GLY A 540 -24.64 -13.40 11.45
CA GLY A 540 -23.35 -12.99 10.83
C GLY A 540 -23.39 -11.76 9.92
N TYR A 541 -24.56 -11.26 9.51
CA TYR A 541 -24.68 -10.12 8.58
C TYR A 541 -24.06 -8.83 9.15
N THR A 542 -24.25 -8.59 10.45
CA THR A 542 -23.63 -7.45 11.15
C THR A 542 -22.11 -7.55 11.07
N ASP A 543 -21.56 -8.72 11.42
CA ASP A 543 -20.13 -9.00 11.54
C ASP A 543 -19.42 -8.82 10.17
N ILE A 544 -19.96 -9.37 9.08
CA ILE A 544 -19.39 -9.19 7.73
C ILE A 544 -19.53 -7.75 7.20
N THR A 545 -20.54 -7.01 7.67
CA THR A 545 -20.72 -5.57 7.33
C THR A 545 -19.76 -4.69 8.12
N GLN A 546 -19.46 -5.07 9.37
CA GLN A 546 -18.49 -4.41 10.22
C GLN A 546 -17.06 -4.60 9.68
N VAL A 547 -16.71 -5.82 9.26
CA VAL A 547 -15.44 -6.12 8.57
C VAL A 547 -15.32 -5.37 7.25
N GLN A 548 -16.38 -5.28 6.43
CA GLN A 548 -16.36 -4.45 5.22
C GLN A 548 -16.06 -2.97 5.53
N THR A 549 -16.53 -2.46 6.67
CA THR A 549 -16.24 -1.08 7.10
C THR A 549 -14.76 -0.94 7.50
N TYR A 550 -14.17 -1.96 8.13
CA TYR A 550 -12.74 -1.98 8.43
C TYR A 550 -11.88 -2.07 7.17
N VAL A 551 -12.25 -2.92 6.20
CA VAL A 551 -11.58 -3.03 4.90
C VAL A 551 -11.59 -1.70 4.14
N GLN A 552 -12.74 -1.03 4.04
CA GLN A 552 -12.85 0.31 3.43
C GLN A 552 -11.87 1.32 4.07
N ASN A 553 -11.83 1.34 5.40
CA ASN A 553 -10.96 2.25 6.14
C ASN A 553 -9.48 1.87 6.01
N ALA A 554 -9.16 0.58 5.97
CA ALA A 554 -7.79 0.09 5.88
C ALA A 554 -7.20 0.34 4.47
N ALA A 555 -7.95 0.00 3.42
CA ALA A 555 -7.61 0.28 2.03
C ALA A 555 -7.33 1.78 1.80
N ALA A 556 -8.22 2.65 2.29
CA ALA A 556 -8.04 4.09 2.19
C ALA A 556 -6.86 4.66 2.99
N GLN A 557 -6.41 3.99 4.06
CA GLN A 557 -5.27 4.42 4.88
C GLN A 557 -3.92 3.94 4.33
N THR A 558 -3.88 2.75 3.73
CA THR A 558 -2.66 2.06 3.24
C THR A 558 -2.46 2.20 1.72
N GLY A 559 -3.28 3.02 1.06
CA GLY A 559 -3.26 3.19 -0.39
C GLY A 559 -3.60 1.95 -1.21
N ARG A 560 -4.10 0.88 -0.59
CA ARG A 560 -4.48 -0.38 -1.26
C ARG A 560 -5.87 -0.28 -1.88
N VAL A 561 -6.16 -1.13 -2.87
CA VAL A 561 -7.49 -1.25 -3.48
C VAL A 561 -8.33 -2.34 -2.80
N TRP A 562 -9.65 -2.28 -2.98
CA TRP A 562 -10.51 -3.42 -2.70
C TRP A 562 -11.71 -3.49 -3.65
N ALA A 563 -12.19 -4.70 -3.92
CA ALA A 563 -13.49 -4.95 -4.56
C ALA A 563 -14.33 -5.88 -3.69
N LEU A 564 -15.63 -5.98 -3.99
CA LEU A 564 -16.51 -6.97 -3.37
C LEU A 564 -16.55 -8.25 -4.21
N GLU A 565 -16.38 -9.40 -3.57
CA GLU A 565 -16.68 -10.72 -4.14
C GLU A 565 -17.95 -11.30 -3.49
N TYR A 566 -18.88 -11.78 -4.31
CA TYR A 566 -20.02 -12.56 -3.85
C TYR A 566 -19.75 -14.05 -3.97
N ASP A 567 -19.56 -14.74 -2.85
CA ASP A 567 -19.59 -16.20 -2.83
C ASP A 567 -21.05 -16.68 -2.86
N CYS A 568 -21.43 -17.33 -3.97
CA CYS A 568 -22.79 -17.82 -4.20
C CYS A 568 -22.97 -19.32 -3.88
N SER A 569 -21.96 -19.97 -3.28
CA SER A 569 -21.99 -21.38 -2.88
C SER A 569 -23.16 -21.69 -1.95
N GLY A 570 -23.83 -22.82 -2.16
CA GLY A 570 -25.03 -23.23 -1.43
C GLY A 570 -26.28 -22.35 -1.64
N THR A 571 -26.19 -21.23 -2.38
CA THR A 571 -27.30 -20.28 -2.54
C THR A 571 -28.28 -20.78 -3.60
N PRO A 572 -29.60 -20.89 -3.32
CA PRO A 572 -30.56 -21.44 -4.29
C PRO A 572 -30.73 -20.59 -5.56
N ALA A 573 -30.86 -21.25 -6.71
CA ALA A 573 -31.09 -20.61 -8.02
C ALA A 573 -32.29 -19.65 -8.03
N SER A 574 -33.34 -19.94 -7.25
CA SER A 574 -34.54 -19.12 -7.15
C SER A 574 -34.36 -17.79 -6.41
N THR A 575 -33.20 -17.57 -5.78
CA THR A 575 -32.95 -16.42 -4.89
C THR A 575 -31.61 -15.73 -5.11
N VAL A 576 -30.59 -16.43 -5.65
CA VAL A 576 -29.21 -15.92 -5.77
C VAL A 576 -29.15 -14.54 -6.43
N ASP A 577 -29.78 -14.38 -7.61
CA ASP A 577 -29.82 -13.10 -8.34
C ASP A 577 -30.36 -11.98 -7.44
N SER A 578 -31.55 -12.18 -6.88
CA SER A 578 -32.21 -11.18 -6.03
C SER A 578 -31.41 -10.81 -4.77
N ILE A 579 -30.61 -11.73 -4.22
CA ILE A 579 -29.77 -11.45 -3.04
C ILE A 579 -28.60 -10.54 -3.45
N VAL A 580 -27.91 -10.91 -4.55
CA VAL A 580 -26.76 -10.17 -5.07
C VAL A 580 -27.18 -8.80 -5.60
N GLU A 581 -28.25 -8.72 -6.39
CA GLU A 581 -28.81 -7.48 -6.94
C GLU A 581 -29.15 -6.48 -5.83
N ASN A 582 -29.93 -6.90 -4.81
CA ASN A 582 -30.37 -6.00 -3.75
C ASN A 582 -29.20 -5.49 -2.89
N HIS A 583 -28.22 -6.34 -2.58
CA HIS A 583 -27.03 -5.90 -1.83
C HIS A 583 -26.16 -4.97 -2.68
N TRP A 584 -25.98 -5.26 -3.97
CA TRP A 584 -25.24 -4.38 -4.90
C TRP A 584 -25.90 -3.01 -5.04
N GLN A 585 -27.22 -2.95 -5.18
CA GLN A 585 -27.96 -1.67 -5.21
C GLN A 585 -27.72 -0.88 -3.93
N SER A 586 -27.75 -1.51 -2.76
CA SER A 586 -27.45 -0.85 -1.49
C SER A 586 -26.00 -0.33 -1.40
N MET A 587 -25.02 -1.04 -1.97
CA MET A 587 -23.61 -0.63 -2.01
C MET A 587 -23.40 0.59 -2.92
N VAL A 588 -23.99 0.57 -4.12
CA VAL A 588 -23.93 1.67 -5.08
C VAL A 588 -24.73 2.89 -4.58
N ASP A 589 -25.91 2.67 -3.98
CA ASP A 589 -26.77 3.74 -3.48
C ASP A 589 -26.19 4.47 -2.26
N SER A 590 -25.41 3.76 -1.43
CA SER A 590 -24.66 4.36 -0.32
C SER A 590 -23.35 5.02 -0.76
N GLY A 591 -22.96 4.86 -2.02
CA GLY A 591 -21.76 5.47 -2.61
C GLY A 591 -20.45 4.74 -2.30
N VAL A 592 -20.51 3.53 -1.74
CA VAL A 592 -19.30 2.75 -1.37
C VAL A 592 -18.43 2.47 -2.60
N THR A 593 -19.05 2.17 -3.74
CA THR A 593 -18.37 1.95 -5.02
C THR A 593 -17.72 3.21 -5.60
N ASN A 594 -18.02 4.41 -5.09
CA ASN A 594 -17.38 5.67 -5.51
C ASN A 594 -16.13 6.01 -4.67
N SER A 595 -15.73 5.15 -3.74
CA SER A 595 -14.53 5.38 -2.93
C SER A 595 -13.27 5.36 -3.82
N PRO A 596 -12.30 6.28 -3.63
CA PRO A 596 -11.02 6.24 -4.32
C PRO A 596 -10.20 4.97 -4.08
N ALA A 597 -10.54 4.16 -3.07
CA ALA A 597 -9.94 2.85 -2.81
C ALA A 597 -10.78 1.67 -3.35
N TYR A 598 -11.97 1.92 -3.90
CA TYR A 598 -12.75 0.86 -4.55
C TYR A 598 -12.17 0.62 -5.95
N LEU A 599 -11.89 -0.64 -6.29
CA LEU A 599 -11.29 -0.99 -7.57
C LEU A 599 -12.28 -0.76 -8.73
N HIS A 600 -11.80 -0.08 -9.76
CA HIS A 600 -12.49 0.12 -11.03
C HIS A 600 -11.66 -0.46 -12.18
N HIS A 601 -12.32 -0.69 -13.30
CA HIS A 601 -11.67 -0.91 -14.58
C HIS A 601 -12.58 -0.37 -15.69
N ASN A 602 -11.99 0.31 -16.69
CA ASN A 602 -12.71 1.04 -17.74
C ASN A 602 -13.80 2.01 -17.23
N GLY A 603 -13.60 2.59 -16.03
CA GLY A 603 -14.54 3.50 -15.38
C GLY A 603 -15.77 2.85 -14.74
N LEU A 604 -15.85 1.52 -14.73
CA LEU A 604 -16.87 0.75 -14.01
C LEU A 604 -16.29 0.18 -12.71
N PRO A 605 -17.08 0.13 -11.61
CA PRO A 605 -16.64 -0.55 -10.38
C PRO A 605 -16.52 -2.05 -10.64
N VAL A 606 -15.46 -2.67 -10.11
CA VAL A 606 -15.25 -4.12 -10.22
C VAL A 606 -16.12 -4.86 -9.20
N VAL A 607 -16.72 -5.97 -9.64
CA VAL A 607 -17.42 -6.92 -8.78
C VAL A 607 -16.99 -8.34 -9.15
N ALA A 608 -16.60 -9.12 -8.16
CA ALA A 608 -16.32 -10.53 -8.33
C ALA A 608 -17.52 -11.39 -7.89
N VAL A 609 -17.71 -12.52 -8.55
CA VAL A 609 -18.81 -13.46 -8.25
C VAL A 609 -18.27 -14.88 -8.33
N PHE A 610 -18.19 -15.57 -7.20
CA PHE A 610 -17.74 -16.96 -7.09
C PHE A 610 -18.92 -17.93 -7.13
N GLY A 611 -18.81 -18.98 -7.95
CA GLY A 611 -19.82 -20.04 -8.07
C GLY A 611 -20.09 -20.55 -9.49
N PHE A 612 -19.26 -20.20 -10.48
CA PHE A 612 -19.43 -20.67 -11.86
C PHE A 612 -18.82 -22.07 -12.06
N PHE A 613 -19.37 -23.09 -11.40
CA PHE A 613 -18.93 -24.49 -11.52
C PHE A 613 -19.89 -25.32 -12.38
N TYR A 614 -19.39 -25.97 -13.44
CA TYR A 614 -20.23 -26.53 -14.50
C TYR A 614 -21.16 -27.65 -13.97
N ASN A 615 -22.48 -27.45 -14.12
CA ASN A 615 -23.53 -28.37 -13.65
C ASN A 615 -23.43 -28.81 -12.16
N ASN A 616 -22.77 -28.03 -11.30
CA ASN A 616 -22.57 -28.38 -9.90
C ASN A 616 -23.81 -28.04 -9.04
N THR A 617 -24.35 -29.01 -8.30
CA THR A 617 -25.55 -28.83 -7.47
C THR A 617 -25.35 -27.90 -6.27
N ASN A 618 -24.11 -27.67 -5.83
CA ASN A 618 -23.81 -26.73 -4.76
C ASN A 618 -23.59 -25.30 -5.27
N HIS A 619 -23.38 -25.10 -6.57
CA HIS A 619 -23.07 -23.77 -7.14
C HIS A 619 -24.03 -23.48 -8.29
N GLN A 620 -25.13 -22.79 -7.98
CA GLN A 620 -26.27 -22.67 -8.89
C GLN A 620 -26.00 -21.79 -10.12
N LEU A 621 -24.95 -20.96 -10.11
CA LEU A 621 -24.45 -20.25 -11.30
C LEU A 621 -23.79 -21.19 -12.33
N GLY A 622 -23.58 -22.46 -11.98
CA GLY A 622 -23.31 -23.55 -12.93
C GLY A 622 -24.42 -23.77 -13.97
N GLN A 623 -25.62 -23.23 -13.75
CA GLN A 623 -26.72 -23.24 -14.71
C GLN A 623 -26.68 -21.94 -15.54
N THR A 624 -26.42 -22.07 -16.83
CA THR A 624 -26.27 -20.94 -17.77
C THR A 624 -27.44 -19.95 -17.75
N ALA A 625 -28.67 -20.42 -17.52
CA ALA A 625 -29.85 -19.54 -17.41
C ALA A 625 -29.81 -18.61 -16.19
N VAL A 626 -29.25 -19.06 -15.06
CA VAL A 626 -29.10 -18.27 -13.83
C VAL A 626 -27.92 -17.31 -13.99
N ALA A 627 -26.75 -17.84 -14.39
CA ALA A 627 -25.56 -17.04 -14.67
C ALA A 627 -25.82 -15.89 -15.66
N ASN A 628 -26.47 -16.17 -16.80
CA ASN A 628 -26.75 -15.14 -17.80
C ASN A 628 -27.69 -14.04 -17.29
N ALA A 629 -28.58 -14.33 -16.33
CA ALA A 629 -29.45 -13.30 -15.73
C ALA A 629 -28.60 -12.32 -14.90
N LEU A 630 -27.73 -12.85 -14.02
CA LEU A 630 -26.85 -12.05 -13.17
C LEU A 630 -25.80 -11.27 -13.98
N ILE A 631 -25.19 -11.89 -15.01
CA ILE A 631 -24.26 -11.20 -15.92
C ILE A 631 -24.97 -10.06 -16.65
N SER A 632 -26.16 -10.32 -17.23
CA SER A 632 -26.95 -9.30 -17.92
C SER A 632 -27.34 -8.13 -17.01
N TYR A 633 -27.58 -8.39 -15.73
CA TYR A 633 -27.83 -7.35 -14.74
C TYR A 633 -26.63 -6.40 -14.58
N PHE A 634 -25.43 -6.94 -14.35
CA PHE A 634 -24.22 -6.12 -14.19
C PHE A 634 -23.78 -5.40 -15.47
N HIS A 635 -24.08 -5.96 -16.65
CA HIS A 635 -23.83 -5.30 -17.93
C HIS A 635 -24.88 -4.27 -18.34
N THR A 636 -26.05 -4.24 -17.70
CA THR A 636 -27.12 -3.31 -18.07
C THR A 636 -26.68 -1.85 -17.86
N PRO A 637 -26.60 -1.01 -18.91
CA PRO A 637 -26.08 0.34 -18.78
C PRO A 637 -26.91 1.21 -17.83
N GLY A 638 -26.25 1.80 -16.84
CA GLY A 638 -26.92 2.65 -15.85
C GLY A 638 -26.19 2.65 -14.50
N LYS A 639 -26.92 3.06 -13.45
CA LYS A 639 -26.36 3.28 -12.11
C LYS A 639 -25.67 2.05 -11.52
N TYR A 640 -26.21 0.86 -11.77
CA TYR A 640 -25.75 -0.40 -11.16
C TYR A 640 -24.81 -1.21 -12.07
N GLN A 641 -24.38 -0.64 -13.19
CA GLN A 641 -23.45 -1.29 -14.11
C GLN A 641 -22.10 -1.55 -13.41
N ALA A 642 -21.48 -2.70 -13.68
CA ALA A 642 -20.22 -3.11 -13.10
C ALA A 642 -19.35 -3.84 -14.13
N TYR A 643 -18.05 -3.94 -13.83
CA TYR A 643 -17.13 -4.86 -14.52
C TYR A 643 -17.14 -6.19 -13.76
N ILE A 644 -17.66 -7.26 -14.36
CA ILE A 644 -17.83 -8.54 -13.67
C ILE A 644 -16.66 -9.51 -13.88
N VAL A 645 -16.05 -9.91 -12.76
CA VAL A 645 -15.12 -11.04 -12.66
C VAL A 645 -15.91 -12.27 -12.22
N GLY A 646 -16.10 -13.26 -13.09
CA GLY A 646 -16.68 -14.55 -12.70
C GLY A 646 -15.60 -15.50 -12.20
N SER A 647 -15.88 -16.26 -11.14
CA SER A 647 -14.94 -17.24 -10.57
C SER A 647 -15.58 -18.62 -10.39
N GLY A 648 -14.86 -19.70 -10.74
CA GLY A 648 -15.41 -21.06 -10.75
C GLY A 648 -14.56 -22.14 -11.44
N GLU A 649 -15.17 -22.93 -12.32
CA GLU A 649 -14.60 -24.14 -12.92
C GLU A 649 -13.20 -23.95 -13.56
N TRP A 650 -12.19 -24.61 -13.02
CA TRP A 650 -10.83 -24.57 -13.59
C TRP A 650 -10.76 -25.17 -15.00
N ASN A 651 -11.54 -26.21 -15.29
CA ASN A 651 -11.55 -26.94 -16.56
C ASN A 651 -12.58 -26.40 -17.57
N TRP A 652 -13.06 -25.17 -17.37
CA TRP A 652 -14.14 -24.52 -18.13
C TRP A 652 -14.01 -24.68 -19.66
N ALA A 653 -12.79 -24.65 -20.21
CA ALA A 653 -12.53 -24.75 -21.65
C ALA A 653 -12.87 -26.15 -22.21
N THR A 654 -12.64 -27.21 -21.43
CA THR A 654 -13.06 -28.57 -21.79
C THR A 654 -14.59 -28.68 -21.76
N ASP A 655 -15.22 -28.11 -20.74
CA ASP A 655 -16.69 -28.14 -20.59
C ASP A 655 -17.39 -27.28 -21.65
N ALA A 656 -16.81 -26.14 -22.05
CA ALA A 656 -17.26 -25.33 -23.18
C ALA A 656 -17.22 -26.10 -24.52
N GLY A 657 -16.26 -27.02 -24.68
CA GLY A 657 -16.20 -27.95 -25.81
C GLY A 657 -17.32 -29.01 -25.81
N ASN A 658 -17.90 -29.31 -24.64
CA ASN A 658 -19.01 -30.26 -24.48
C ASN A 658 -20.39 -29.58 -24.51
N ASP A 659 -20.50 -28.38 -23.91
CA ASP A 659 -21.68 -27.53 -23.90
C ASP A 659 -21.32 -26.10 -24.38
N PRO A 660 -21.60 -25.76 -25.65
CA PRO A 660 -21.36 -24.42 -26.18
C PRO A 660 -22.12 -23.31 -25.44
N ALA A 661 -23.23 -23.61 -24.75
CA ALA A 661 -23.94 -22.60 -23.96
C ALA A 661 -23.21 -22.25 -22.67
N TRP A 662 -22.43 -23.19 -22.10
CA TRP A 662 -21.49 -22.92 -21.02
C TRP A 662 -20.36 -22.01 -21.51
N GLY A 663 -19.74 -22.37 -22.64
CA GLY A 663 -18.68 -21.58 -23.26
C GLY A 663 -19.09 -20.13 -23.52
N SER A 664 -20.22 -19.91 -24.21
CA SER A 664 -20.72 -18.56 -24.49
C SER A 664 -21.12 -17.76 -23.23
N MET A 665 -21.45 -18.42 -22.12
CA MET A 665 -21.72 -17.74 -20.84
C MET A 665 -20.40 -17.28 -20.20
N ILE A 666 -19.38 -18.14 -20.12
CA ILE A 666 -18.05 -17.74 -19.63
C ILE A 666 -17.44 -16.64 -20.52
N GLU A 667 -17.54 -16.78 -21.84
CA GLU A 667 -17.08 -15.78 -22.81
C GLU A 667 -17.74 -14.40 -22.64
N SER A 668 -18.96 -14.37 -22.09
CA SER A 668 -19.71 -13.13 -21.87
C SER A 668 -19.20 -12.31 -20.69
N LEU A 669 -18.55 -12.92 -19.69
CA LEU A 669 -17.94 -12.22 -18.54
C LEU A 669 -16.90 -11.19 -18.99
N ASP A 670 -16.67 -10.15 -18.19
CA ASP A 670 -15.59 -9.19 -18.49
C ASP A 670 -14.21 -9.76 -18.13
N CYS A 671 -14.15 -10.57 -17.08
CA CYS A 671 -12.97 -11.28 -16.63
C CYS A 671 -13.35 -12.65 -16.04
N TYR A 672 -12.46 -13.65 -16.15
CA TYR A 672 -12.69 -14.99 -15.61
C TYR A 672 -11.50 -15.47 -14.78
N LEU A 673 -11.83 -15.95 -13.59
CA LEU A 673 -10.95 -16.47 -12.56
C LEU A 673 -11.22 -17.98 -12.36
N PRO A 674 -10.55 -18.89 -13.09
CA PRO A 674 -10.63 -20.31 -12.78
C PRO A 674 -10.08 -20.58 -11.38
N TRP A 675 -10.81 -21.35 -10.58
CA TRP A 675 -10.45 -21.71 -9.21
C TRP A 675 -9.48 -22.89 -9.20
N GLU A 676 -8.18 -22.61 -9.21
CA GLU A 676 -7.12 -23.60 -9.32
C GLU A 676 -6.78 -24.32 -8.00
N VAL A 677 -7.35 -23.93 -6.86
CA VAL A 677 -7.00 -24.49 -5.55
C VAL A 677 -7.28 -26.00 -5.51
N GLY A 678 -6.23 -26.77 -5.21
CA GLY A 678 -6.26 -28.23 -5.18
C GLY A 678 -5.92 -28.90 -6.51
N HIS A 679 -5.75 -28.15 -7.61
CA HIS A 679 -5.45 -28.69 -8.94
C HIS A 679 -3.94 -28.75 -9.21
N TYR A 680 -3.41 -29.97 -9.28
CA TYR A 680 -1.99 -30.24 -9.47
C TYR A 680 -1.73 -31.44 -10.38
N THR A 681 -0.53 -31.50 -10.95
CA THR A 681 -0.01 -32.64 -11.72
C THR A 681 1.14 -33.29 -10.95
N THR A 682 1.40 -34.59 -11.15
CA THR A 682 2.53 -35.27 -10.50
C THR A 682 3.68 -35.50 -11.47
N VAL A 683 4.80 -34.80 -11.28
CA VAL A 683 6.01 -34.91 -12.10
C VAL A 683 7.11 -35.55 -11.26
N SER A 684 7.59 -36.73 -11.68
CA SER A 684 8.65 -37.49 -10.97
C SER A 684 8.38 -37.74 -9.48
N GLY A 685 7.10 -37.87 -9.09
CA GLY A 685 6.66 -38.05 -7.70
C GLY A 685 6.50 -36.75 -6.90
N VAL A 686 6.71 -35.58 -7.52
CA VAL A 686 6.47 -34.27 -6.91
C VAL A 686 5.18 -33.67 -7.49
N SER A 687 4.26 -33.26 -6.63
CA SER A 687 3.06 -32.53 -7.02
C SER A 687 3.41 -31.11 -7.45
N LYS A 688 3.07 -30.70 -8.66
CA LYS A 688 3.31 -29.37 -9.24
C LYS A 688 2.01 -28.70 -9.65
N ALA A 689 1.94 -27.38 -9.56
CA ALA A 689 0.77 -26.60 -9.97
C ALA A 689 0.38 -26.94 -11.41
N SER A 690 -0.92 -27.08 -11.67
CA SER A 690 -1.42 -27.44 -13.00
C SER A 690 -1.51 -26.19 -13.91
N THR A 691 -0.37 -25.61 -14.31
CA THR A 691 -0.37 -24.36 -15.12
C THR A 691 -0.34 -24.60 -16.63
N GLY A 692 -0.29 -25.87 -17.06
CA GLY A 692 -0.06 -26.25 -18.46
C GLY A 692 -1.19 -25.89 -19.43
N HIS A 693 -2.42 -25.66 -18.94
CA HIS A 693 -3.57 -25.23 -19.76
C HIS A 693 -3.63 -23.71 -19.95
N TRP A 694 -3.04 -22.91 -19.05
CA TRP A 694 -3.22 -21.45 -19.02
C TRP A 694 -2.90 -20.73 -20.33
N GLN A 695 -1.87 -21.15 -21.08
CA GLN A 695 -1.58 -20.55 -22.39
C GLN A 695 -2.70 -20.82 -23.41
N GLY A 696 -3.37 -21.97 -23.32
CA GLY A 696 -4.55 -22.30 -24.13
C GLY A 696 -5.74 -21.44 -23.74
N ASP A 697 -6.02 -21.33 -22.44
CA ASP A 697 -7.12 -20.55 -21.90
C ASP A 697 -6.98 -19.05 -22.21
N VAL A 698 -5.78 -18.49 -22.09
CA VAL A 698 -5.46 -17.11 -22.51
C VAL A 698 -5.69 -16.88 -24.02
N ASN A 699 -5.53 -17.92 -24.86
CA ASN A 699 -5.83 -17.81 -26.29
C ASN A 699 -7.35 -17.86 -26.57
N LEU A 700 -8.11 -18.59 -25.75
CA LEU A 700 -9.58 -18.66 -25.84
C LEU A 700 -10.24 -17.42 -25.24
N PHE A 701 -9.63 -16.82 -24.21
CA PHE A 701 -10.18 -15.68 -23.47
C PHE A 701 -9.18 -14.50 -23.37
N PRO A 702 -8.76 -13.94 -24.53
CA PRO A 702 -7.68 -12.97 -24.62
C PRO A 702 -8.00 -11.67 -23.89
N GLY A 703 -7.09 -11.25 -23.01
CA GLY A 703 -7.21 -10.02 -22.21
C GLY A 703 -8.18 -10.11 -21.02
N LYS A 704 -8.85 -11.26 -20.82
CA LYS A 704 -9.88 -11.44 -19.79
C LYS A 704 -9.56 -12.55 -18.76
N TYR A 705 -8.62 -13.45 -19.07
CA TYR A 705 -8.18 -14.51 -18.16
C TYR A 705 -7.34 -13.97 -16.99
N LEU A 706 -7.72 -14.33 -15.77
CA LEU A 706 -7.04 -14.00 -14.51
C LEU A 706 -6.65 -15.31 -13.80
N PRO A 707 -5.37 -15.71 -13.76
CA PRO A 707 -4.98 -16.92 -13.06
C PRO A 707 -5.19 -16.80 -11.55
N CYS A 708 -5.76 -17.86 -10.96
CA CYS A 708 -5.72 -18.11 -9.53
C CYS A 708 -4.37 -18.75 -9.18
N VAL A 709 -3.64 -18.19 -8.21
CA VAL A 709 -2.42 -18.77 -7.67
C VAL A 709 -2.52 -18.96 -6.16
N TYR A 710 -1.88 -20.00 -5.64
CA TYR A 710 -2.00 -20.36 -4.23
C TYR A 710 -0.69 -20.98 -3.71
N PRO A 711 -0.35 -20.83 -2.42
CA PRO A 711 0.94 -21.28 -1.89
C PRO A 711 1.04 -22.80 -1.70
N GLY A 712 -0.09 -23.50 -1.74
CA GLY A 712 -0.29 -24.90 -1.37
C GLY A 712 -1.60 -25.01 -0.59
N THR A 713 -1.97 -26.20 -0.11
CA THR A 713 -3.21 -26.39 0.66
C THR A 713 -3.09 -27.54 1.65
N SER A 714 -3.88 -27.48 2.72
CA SER A 714 -4.03 -28.53 3.71
C SER A 714 -5.43 -28.45 4.32
N ASN A 715 -6.06 -29.60 4.57
CA ASN A 715 -7.34 -29.68 5.28
C ASN A 715 -7.33 -30.83 6.30
N GLN A 716 -6.22 -31.00 7.03
CA GLN A 716 -5.98 -32.12 7.95
C GLN A 716 -6.82 -32.05 9.23
N ASN A 717 -7.25 -30.86 9.67
CA ASN A 717 -8.17 -30.71 10.80
C ASN A 717 -9.64 -30.83 10.38
N GLU A 718 -9.99 -30.46 9.15
CA GLU A 718 -11.34 -30.65 8.61
C GLU A 718 -11.59 -32.14 8.28
N THR A 719 -10.73 -32.75 7.46
CA THR A 719 -10.91 -34.11 6.93
C THR A 719 -10.39 -35.22 7.84
N SER A 720 -9.76 -34.87 8.97
CA SER A 720 -8.96 -35.78 9.80
C SER A 720 -7.74 -36.40 9.08
N GLY A 721 -7.29 -35.83 7.96
CA GLY A 721 -6.06 -36.19 7.22
C GLY A 721 -4.74 -36.02 8.02
N ALA A 722 -3.60 -36.03 7.35
CA ALA A 722 -2.30 -35.85 8.02
C ALA A 722 -1.26 -35.16 7.11
N GLY A 723 -0.75 -34.03 7.58
CA GLY A 723 0.16 -33.18 6.81
C GLY A 723 -0.55 -32.41 5.70
N PHE A 724 0.24 -31.73 4.88
CA PHE A 724 -0.23 -31.02 3.70
C PHE A 724 -0.94 -31.94 2.71
N THR A 725 -2.11 -31.53 2.24
CA THR A 725 -2.76 -32.09 1.05
C THR A 725 -1.95 -31.76 -0.21
N LEU A 726 -1.37 -30.57 -0.27
CA LEU A 726 -0.42 -30.13 -1.29
C LEU A 726 0.71 -29.30 -0.66
N PRO A 727 1.92 -29.85 -0.50
CA PRO A 727 3.05 -29.17 0.14
C PRO A 727 3.43 -27.89 -0.61
N ARG A 728 3.71 -26.82 0.15
CA ARG A 728 4.13 -25.51 -0.36
C ARG A 728 5.54 -25.54 -0.95
N ARG A 729 6.36 -26.54 -0.55
CA ARG A 729 7.77 -26.73 -0.93
C ARG A 729 8.63 -25.50 -0.66
N GLN A 730 8.47 -24.93 0.53
CA GLN A 730 9.19 -23.72 0.96
C GLN A 730 9.09 -22.60 -0.09
N GLY A 731 7.87 -22.33 -0.58
CA GLY A 731 7.58 -21.37 -1.65
C GLY A 731 7.59 -21.96 -3.06
N GLY A 732 8.22 -23.10 -3.29
CA GLY A 732 8.40 -23.69 -4.62
C GLY A 732 7.13 -24.18 -5.33
N PHE A 733 5.99 -24.26 -4.63
CA PHE A 733 4.67 -24.42 -5.28
C PHE A 733 4.09 -23.09 -5.73
N LEU A 734 4.21 -22.03 -4.92
CA LEU A 734 3.79 -20.67 -5.30
C LEU A 734 4.61 -20.17 -6.50
N TRP A 735 5.92 -20.30 -6.42
CA TRP A 735 6.84 -19.65 -7.36
C TRP A 735 6.73 -20.18 -8.80
N GLU A 736 6.51 -21.49 -8.97
CA GLU A 736 6.33 -22.09 -10.31
C GLU A 736 5.04 -21.61 -11.01
N GLN A 737 4.07 -21.05 -10.26
CA GLN A 737 2.88 -20.40 -10.82
C GLN A 737 3.21 -18.98 -11.32
N TYR A 738 4.05 -18.22 -10.61
CA TYR A 738 4.58 -16.94 -11.10
C TYR A 738 5.45 -17.13 -12.34
N GLU A 739 6.35 -18.13 -12.34
CA GLU A 739 7.15 -18.49 -13.53
C GLU A 739 6.25 -18.81 -14.73
N ALA A 740 5.18 -19.59 -14.53
CA ALA A 740 4.24 -19.93 -15.59
C ALA A 740 3.47 -18.70 -16.09
N ALA A 741 2.98 -17.84 -15.19
CA ALA A 741 2.29 -16.61 -15.56
C ALA A 741 3.19 -15.67 -16.39
N GLY A 742 4.41 -15.41 -15.92
CA GLY A 742 5.37 -14.54 -16.60
C GLY A 742 5.84 -15.06 -17.97
N ALA A 743 5.77 -16.38 -18.20
CA ALA A 743 6.09 -17.00 -19.48
C ALA A 743 4.95 -16.97 -20.52
N ILE A 744 3.71 -16.68 -20.11
CA ILE A 744 2.53 -16.73 -21.00
C ILE A 744 2.34 -15.40 -21.70
N VAL A 745 2.22 -15.45 -23.03
CA VAL A 745 1.97 -14.28 -23.88
C VAL A 745 0.50 -14.24 -24.29
N LYS A 746 -0.16 -13.09 -24.06
CA LYS A 746 -1.53 -12.79 -24.48
C LYS A 746 -1.56 -12.52 -26.00
N GLN A 747 -2.34 -13.30 -26.75
CA GLN A 747 -2.50 -13.07 -28.19
C GLN A 747 -3.17 -11.72 -28.48
N GLY A 748 -2.79 -11.12 -29.61
CA GLY A 748 -3.34 -9.82 -30.06
C GLY A 748 -2.70 -8.60 -29.39
N THR A 749 -2.27 -8.69 -28.12
CA THR A 749 -1.55 -7.61 -27.42
C THR A 749 -0.05 -7.83 -27.38
N GLY A 750 0.42 -9.08 -27.32
CA GLY A 750 1.85 -9.42 -27.16
C GLY A 750 2.38 -9.22 -25.74
N ALA A 751 1.56 -8.73 -24.81
CA ALA A 751 1.92 -8.57 -23.40
C ALA A 751 1.85 -9.91 -22.65
N THR A 752 2.60 -10.03 -21.56
CA THR A 752 2.52 -11.21 -20.67
C THR A 752 1.29 -11.19 -19.77
N ILE A 753 1.04 -12.25 -19.02
CA ILE A 753 0.20 -12.13 -17.82
C ILE A 753 0.91 -11.20 -16.83
N ASN A 754 0.17 -10.18 -16.41
CA ASN A 754 0.59 -9.09 -15.54
C ASN A 754 -0.43 -8.86 -14.41
N SER A 755 -1.39 -9.76 -14.23
CA SER A 755 -2.39 -9.68 -13.15
C SER A 755 -2.79 -11.06 -12.68
N LEU A 756 -2.95 -11.23 -11.37
CA LEU A 756 -3.19 -12.51 -10.69
C LEU A 756 -4.17 -12.33 -9.53
N PHE A 757 -4.83 -13.43 -9.18
CA PHE A 757 -5.56 -13.57 -7.92
C PHE A 757 -4.81 -14.51 -6.99
N ILE A 758 -4.59 -14.12 -5.73
CA ILE A 758 -4.08 -15.02 -4.69
C ILE A 758 -5.25 -15.67 -3.95
N ALA A 759 -5.35 -17.00 -4.05
CA ALA A 759 -6.13 -17.81 -3.13
C ALA A 759 -5.20 -18.33 -2.01
N MET A 760 -5.18 -17.77 -0.80
CA MET A 760 -5.98 -16.65 -0.26
C MET A 760 -5.08 -15.77 0.63
N PHE A 761 -5.59 -14.66 1.15
CA PHE A 761 -4.86 -13.87 2.15
C PHE A 761 -4.87 -14.56 3.52
N ASP A 762 -6.06 -14.75 4.10
CA ASP A 762 -6.26 -15.07 5.52
C ASP A 762 -6.70 -16.52 5.84
N GLU A 763 -6.82 -17.40 4.84
CA GLU A 763 -7.37 -18.76 4.98
C GLU A 763 -6.42 -19.75 5.69
N PHE A 764 -6.45 -19.72 7.04
CA PHE A 764 -5.66 -20.60 7.91
C PHE A 764 -6.21 -22.04 8.03
N ASP A 765 -7.48 -22.27 7.68
CA ASP A 765 -8.18 -23.55 7.75
C ASP A 765 -8.00 -24.44 6.52
N GLU A 766 -8.05 -23.90 5.29
CA GLU A 766 -7.68 -24.66 4.08
C GLU A 766 -6.17 -24.58 3.74
N GLY A 767 -5.40 -23.87 4.57
CA GLY A 767 -3.95 -23.76 4.45
C GLY A 767 -3.47 -23.08 3.16
N THR A 768 -4.34 -22.31 2.50
CA THR A 768 -4.07 -21.51 1.29
C THR A 768 -3.66 -20.07 1.61
N GLY A 769 -3.80 -19.61 2.86
CA GLY A 769 -3.41 -18.26 3.29
C GLY A 769 -1.91 -17.93 3.09
N ILE A 770 -1.62 -16.73 2.59
CA ILE A 770 -0.25 -16.16 2.53
C ILE A 770 0.14 -15.34 3.78
N MET A 771 -0.82 -15.09 4.69
CA MET A 771 -0.56 -14.38 5.95
C MET A 771 0.53 -15.02 6.82
N PRO A 772 1.25 -14.24 7.65
CA PRO A 772 2.36 -14.77 8.44
C PRO A 772 1.94 -15.88 9.40
N ALA A 773 2.60 -17.04 9.28
CA ALA A 773 2.35 -18.21 10.12
C ALA A 773 3.47 -18.45 11.12
N ALA A 774 3.12 -18.93 12.31
CA ALA A 774 4.06 -19.20 13.39
C ALA A 774 5.03 -20.34 13.04
N SER A 775 6.31 -20.17 13.40
CA SER A 775 7.25 -21.29 13.51
C SER A 775 6.85 -22.22 14.68
N VAL A 776 7.48 -23.40 14.80
CA VAL A 776 7.16 -24.38 15.86
C VAL A 776 7.17 -23.80 17.29
N ASN A 777 7.94 -22.74 17.54
CA ASN A 777 8.01 -22.09 18.85
C ASN A 777 6.82 -21.15 19.13
N GLY A 778 6.08 -20.73 18.11
CA GLY A 778 4.85 -19.93 18.23
C GLY A 778 3.56 -20.75 18.17
N ILE A 779 3.65 -22.07 18.05
CA ILE A 779 2.50 -22.99 18.00
C ILE A 779 2.19 -23.51 19.43
N PRO A 780 0.91 -23.57 19.86
CA PRO A 780 0.56 -24.12 21.16
C PRO A 780 0.89 -25.62 21.26
N THR A 781 1.50 -26.05 22.36
CA THR A 781 1.87 -27.46 22.62
C THR A 781 0.69 -28.44 22.64
N GLN A 782 -0.54 -27.95 22.85
CA GLN A 782 -1.78 -28.73 22.76
C GLN A 782 -2.27 -28.89 21.32
N ALA A 783 -1.79 -28.09 20.36
CA ALA A 783 -2.22 -28.12 18.97
C ALA A 783 -1.55 -29.29 18.23
N ILE A 784 -2.31 -30.37 18.04
CA ILE A 784 -1.78 -31.68 17.57
C ILE A 784 -1.58 -31.78 16.05
N ARG A 785 -2.07 -30.81 15.27
CA ARG A 785 -2.15 -30.84 13.79
C ARG A 785 -2.00 -29.43 13.21
N VAL A 786 -0.93 -28.73 13.56
CA VAL A 786 -0.64 -27.40 13.02
C VAL A 786 0.66 -27.43 12.23
N LEU A 787 0.62 -26.87 11.03
CA LEU A 787 1.72 -26.77 10.07
C LEU A 787 2.45 -25.43 10.24
N ASN A 788 3.62 -25.34 9.63
CA ASN A 788 4.47 -24.15 9.56
C ASN A 788 5.23 -24.14 8.23
N TYR A 789 5.89 -23.02 7.94
CA TYR A 789 6.56 -22.80 6.66
C TYR A 789 7.90 -23.53 6.50
N ASP A 790 8.48 -24.08 7.58
CA ASP A 790 9.72 -24.84 7.53
C ASP A 790 9.55 -26.22 6.85
N GLU A 791 8.31 -26.74 6.82
CA GLU A 791 7.94 -28.06 6.24
C GLU A 791 8.81 -29.24 6.74
N GLY A 792 9.20 -29.19 8.02
CA GLY A 792 10.06 -30.19 8.66
C GLY A 792 11.56 -29.92 8.58
N SER A 793 11.97 -28.77 8.04
CA SER A 793 13.33 -28.24 8.19
C SER A 793 13.58 -27.70 9.61
N ALA A 794 14.76 -27.09 9.84
CA ALA A 794 15.06 -26.49 11.13
C ALA A 794 14.07 -25.34 11.44
N PRO A 795 13.65 -25.13 12.70
CA PRO A 795 12.74 -24.05 13.06
C PRO A 795 13.21 -22.66 12.61
N GLY A 796 12.37 -21.94 11.88
CA GLY A 796 12.70 -20.60 11.36
C GLY A 796 13.70 -20.64 10.19
N THR A 797 13.74 -21.73 9.42
CA THR A 797 14.41 -21.78 8.11
C THR A 797 13.71 -20.84 7.14
N ILE A 798 12.38 -20.79 7.19
CA ILE A 798 11.57 -19.87 6.38
C ILE A 798 10.97 -18.80 7.31
N PRO A 799 11.26 -17.51 7.09
CA PRO A 799 10.63 -16.40 7.84
C PRO A 799 9.11 -16.47 7.77
N SER A 800 8.43 -16.04 8.84
CA SER A 800 6.96 -16.05 8.87
C SER A 800 6.36 -15.13 7.80
N THR A 801 7.06 -14.08 7.36
CA THR A 801 6.65 -13.15 6.31
C THR A 801 6.91 -13.63 4.88
N ALA A 802 7.63 -14.73 4.67
CA ALA A 802 8.19 -15.09 3.36
C ALA A 802 7.16 -15.21 2.21
N TYR A 803 5.93 -15.63 2.49
CA TYR A 803 4.89 -15.73 1.44
C TYR A 803 4.32 -14.37 1.04
N LEU A 804 4.37 -13.35 1.90
CA LEU A 804 4.04 -11.98 1.50
C LEU A 804 5.16 -11.40 0.63
N GLU A 805 6.42 -11.63 1.02
CA GLU A 805 7.61 -11.20 0.28
C GLU A 805 7.65 -11.81 -1.13
N TRP A 806 7.46 -13.13 -1.26
CA TRP A 806 7.44 -13.78 -2.57
C TRP A 806 6.25 -13.39 -3.44
N VAL A 807 5.10 -13.02 -2.85
CA VAL A 807 3.99 -12.44 -3.62
C VAL A 807 4.37 -11.08 -4.19
N GLY A 808 4.99 -10.22 -3.38
CA GLY A 808 5.50 -8.91 -3.80
C GLY A 808 6.63 -8.97 -4.83
N ASP A 809 7.58 -9.90 -4.66
CA ASP A 809 8.65 -10.15 -5.65
C ASP A 809 8.06 -10.64 -6.98
N GLY A 810 7.16 -11.63 -6.93
CA GLY A 810 6.50 -12.17 -8.11
C GLY A 810 5.68 -11.09 -8.83
N GLU A 811 4.95 -10.28 -8.08
CA GLU A 811 4.23 -9.10 -8.56
C GLU A 811 5.16 -8.08 -9.24
N TYR A 812 6.30 -7.74 -8.63
CA TYR A 812 7.31 -6.86 -9.21
C TYR A 812 7.78 -7.37 -10.58
N TYR A 813 8.12 -8.66 -10.70
CA TYR A 813 8.54 -9.22 -11.99
C TYR A 813 7.44 -9.13 -13.05
N LEU A 814 6.19 -9.42 -12.68
CA LEU A 814 5.06 -9.37 -13.62
C LEU A 814 4.68 -7.93 -14.03
N LYS A 815 4.65 -6.99 -13.09
CA LYS A 815 4.37 -5.56 -13.34
C LYS A 815 5.46 -4.88 -14.17
N THR A 816 6.72 -5.26 -13.98
CA THR A 816 7.87 -4.73 -14.74
C THR A 816 8.16 -5.48 -16.04
N HIS A 817 7.35 -6.51 -16.36
CA HIS A 817 7.56 -7.42 -17.50
C HIS A 817 8.96 -8.06 -17.54
N GLN A 818 9.60 -8.22 -16.38
CA GLN A 818 10.87 -8.90 -16.23
C GLN A 818 10.65 -10.43 -16.19
N THR A 819 11.64 -11.18 -16.68
CA THR A 819 11.62 -12.64 -16.58
C THR A 819 11.66 -13.07 -15.11
N VAL A 820 10.58 -13.70 -14.63
CA VAL A 820 10.55 -14.34 -13.32
C VAL A 820 11.69 -15.36 -13.23
N PRO A 821 12.62 -15.26 -12.28
CA PRO A 821 13.75 -16.18 -12.18
C PRO A 821 13.30 -17.58 -11.79
N THR A 822 13.99 -18.63 -12.28
CA THR A 822 13.69 -20.04 -11.93
C THR A 822 14.12 -20.45 -10.51
N THR A 823 14.58 -19.49 -9.72
CA THR A 823 15.02 -19.67 -8.34
C THR A 823 14.31 -18.62 -7.53
N ILE A 824 13.60 -19.06 -6.50
CA ILE A 824 12.88 -18.18 -5.56
C ILE A 824 13.87 -17.20 -4.94
N PRO A 825 13.56 -15.89 -4.88
CA PRO A 825 14.32 -14.94 -4.08
C PRO A 825 14.46 -15.42 -2.63
N ALA A 826 15.64 -15.21 -2.05
CA ALA A 826 15.80 -15.45 -0.61
C ALA A 826 15.01 -14.38 0.14
N PRO A 827 14.05 -14.75 1.02
CA PRO A 827 13.32 -13.77 1.81
C PRO A 827 14.29 -13.02 2.74
N SER A 828 13.88 -11.83 3.14
CA SER A 828 14.60 -10.96 4.06
C SER A 828 14.93 -11.70 5.35
N ALA A 829 16.14 -11.47 5.89
CA ALA A 829 16.47 -12.01 7.20
C ALA A 829 15.60 -11.33 8.29
N PRO A 830 15.02 -12.10 9.23
CA PRO A 830 14.16 -11.56 10.30
C PRO A 830 14.95 -10.86 11.41
#